data_AF-A0A7M5XG17-F1
#
_entry.id   AF-A0A7M5XG17-F1
#
_cell.length_a   1.000
_cell.length_b   1.000
_cell.length_c   1.000
_cell.angle_alpha   90.00
_cell.angle_beta   90.00
_cell.angle_gamma   90.00
#
_symmetry.space_group_name_H-M   'P 1'
#
loop_
_entity.id
_entity.type
_entity.pdbx_description
1 polymer ?
#
loop_
_entity_poly.entity_id
_entity_poly.type
_entity_poly.pdbx_seq_one_letter_code
_entity_poly.pdbx_strand_id
1 'polypeptide(L)'
;LYDLPEGRGTPEVQEDNIQTISKCAFNSLDVNQPRPNISSSQTTKCRSIIPTEEECLHAEYQYGVTKKTSPMFSTCRPFNNYQTIADLCRFKKENDRYRVICDVKPCNGGTIRIGFFQRETGFIKFSTADNYKAKSKLEKAIWSIYNVHKSKVNFCLLACFSDPNFIKQAVVFPPRLLKRKVGPKPPDHDNKININILLLDSVSRQHFYRKLPATAEAIREIKVTKESKIYDFEFFQSIAPRTFPNVRALFSGKVDIDANDEELDYHLENLTGYFRNLGYQNILQEDSCWFDVWGSLVTNNKHMENVSQNWKSIREKIDQLPIDSLGVSHLSCEAFQQYGKTNQFNNPPKVCYNGYLLPSYYLNLTFEYFREIESSPFRSTSKPVFMYTHLNTAHESTGKRVAQMDYLLADYVRKMNALENTWTIILSDHGPKTTKYAQQHLAGRLEIGHAAMFLIVPRKVQDFLGVERLKALEINQKILSSHLDLHHALKTLYSKSAGGLLRLLPNNRFCGHVPMYSFMNCLCNGGTKIRTQSEPFHWLAEYVIGYLNELMTRSLLSAGTKNGYQNCERLIGSRFNKIREKEVLKDYRYFVMDVLVHKYRGEEIFEIVVRIRKISFTIEIVKWRRVSIYQHFSKCCDHAVDIQLCVCRKESLGAQNPGRDVSRQLSIASFGVTTESAFLDSKCLLLMKREKSNVFRTYEITNMCYDRIYHTNFTIDDKLNIRSTV
;
A
#
# COMPACT_ATOMS: atom_id res chain seq x y z
N LEU A 1 -13.94 55.87 34.97
CA LEU A 1 -15.32 55.89 34.42
C LEU A 1 -15.67 54.44 34.11
N TYR A 2 -15.79 53.61 35.14
CA TYR A 2 -17.00 53.37 35.95
C TYR A 2 -18.12 52.69 35.15
N ASP A 3 -18.29 51.40 35.47
CA ASP A 3 -19.48 50.57 35.62
C ASP A 3 -20.64 50.63 34.61
N LEU A 4 -21.15 49.42 34.32
CA LEU A 4 -22.52 48.92 34.61
C LEU A 4 -22.89 47.79 33.60
N PRO A 5 -23.86 46.88 33.87
CA PRO A 5 -24.03 46.02 35.04
C PRO A 5 -24.48 44.57 34.67
N GLU A 6 -24.52 43.72 35.68
CA GLU A 6 -25.06 42.35 35.69
C GLU A 6 -26.58 42.26 35.44
N GLY A 7 -27.01 41.10 34.93
CA GLY A 7 -28.24 40.44 35.41
C GLY A 7 -29.31 40.10 34.37
N ARG A 8 -29.36 38.83 33.96
CA ARG A 8 -30.51 37.93 34.20
C ARG A 8 -30.17 36.50 33.77
N GLY A 9 -30.17 35.61 34.76
CA GLY A 9 -29.82 34.20 34.63
C GLY A 9 -30.82 33.35 33.86
N THR A 10 -30.28 32.28 33.29
CA THR A 10 -30.98 31.07 32.87
C THR A 10 -30.35 29.88 33.63
N PRO A 11 -31.11 28.80 33.88
CA PRO A 11 -30.84 27.89 34.98
C PRO A 11 -29.57 27.04 34.74
N GLU A 12 -28.79 26.87 35.81
CA GLU A 12 -27.73 25.87 35.93
C GLU A 12 -28.26 24.48 35.55
N VAL A 13 -27.76 23.95 34.44
CA VAL A 13 -27.73 22.51 34.21
C VAL A 13 -26.43 22.03 34.82
N GLN A 14 -26.54 21.25 35.91
CA GLN A 14 -25.44 20.56 36.57
C GLN A 14 -24.57 19.82 35.53
N GLU A 15 -23.31 20.23 35.43
CA GLU A 15 -22.25 19.48 34.78
C GLU A 15 -21.92 18.22 35.59
N ASP A 16 -22.73 17.17 35.42
CA ASP A 16 -22.40 15.85 35.93
C ASP A 16 -21.53 15.08 34.92
N ASN A 17 -20.25 14.95 35.29
CA ASN A 17 -19.33 13.86 34.95
C ASN A 17 -19.31 13.37 33.49
N ILE A 18 -18.63 14.12 32.63
CA ILE A 18 -18.05 13.57 31.40
C ILE A 18 -16.91 12.63 31.81
N GLN A 19 -17.23 11.33 31.95
CA GLN A 19 -16.24 10.26 31.98
C GLN A 19 -15.28 10.43 30.81
N THR A 20 -13.98 10.47 31.11
CA THR A 20 -12.85 10.52 30.17
C THR A 20 -12.98 9.47 29.06
N ILE A 21 -13.50 9.89 27.89
CA ILE A 21 -13.52 9.11 26.65
C ILE A 21 -12.09 9.11 26.06
N SER A 22 -11.65 7.95 25.59
CA SER A 22 -10.25 7.64 25.23
C SER A 22 -9.57 8.63 24.27
N LYS A 23 -8.27 8.85 24.50
CA LYS A 23 -7.32 9.78 23.84
C LYS A 23 -7.11 9.65 22.30
N CYS A 24 -7.86 8.80 21.60
CA CYS A 24 -7.98 8.78 20.14
C CYS A 24 -9.39 8.27 19.82
N ALA A 25 -10.24 9.08 19.20
CA ALA A 25 -11.64 8.69 18.98
C ALA A 25 -11.75 7.50 17.98
N PHE A 26 -12.53 6.48 18.33
CA PHE A 26 -12.99 5.40 17.44
C PHE A 26 -11.97 4.35 16.94
N ASN A 27 -11.01 3.92 17.75
CA ASN A 27 -10.01 2.90 17.35
C ASN A 27 -10.45 1.42 17.47
N SER A 28 -11.75 1.14 17.58
CA SER A 28 -12.27 -0.22 17.78
C SER A 28 -13.67 -0.37 17.22
N LEU A 29 -14.06 -1.63 16.96
CA LEU A 29 -15.46 -2.00 16.76
C LEU A 29 -16.26 -1.97 18.07
N ASP A 30 -15.61 -2.06 19.24
CA ASP A 30 -16.25 -2.03 20.55
C ASP A 30 -16.22 -0.61 21.13
N VAL A 31 -17.18 0.23 20.73
CA VAL A 31 -17.24 1.65 21.12
C VAL A 31 -17.85 1.85 22.51
N ASN A 32 -18.65 0.90 23.00
CA ASN A 32 -19.45 1.01 24.24
C ASN A 32 -19.25 -0.13 25.25
N GLN A 33 -18.24 -0.98 25.08
CA GLN A 33 -17.92 -2.00 26.08
C GLN A 33 -16.69 -1.57 26.89
N PRO A 34 -16.77 -1.55 28.24
CA PRO A 34 -15.55 -1.50 29.03
C PRO A 34 -14.65 -2.63 28.54
N ARG A 35 -13.36 -2.34 28.30
CA ARG A 35 -12.40 -3.38 27.94
C ARG A 35 -12.62 -4.52 28.93
N PRO A 36 -12.94 -5.74 28.49
CA PRO A 36 -13.20 -6.83 29.42
C PRO A 36 -11.99 -6.91 30.36
N ASN A 37 -12.26 -6.92 31.67
CA ASN A 37 -11.23 -7.24 32.66
C ASN A 37 -10.69 -8.62 32.27
N ILE A 38 -9.53 -8.62 31.61
CA ILE A 38 -8.85 -9.85 31.23
C ILE A 38 -8.49 -10.50 32.55
N SER A 39 -9.19 -11.59 32.89
CA SER A 39 -8.77 -12.48 33.97
C SER A 39 -7.30 -12.82 33.72
N SER A 40 -6.48 -12.67 34.75
CA SER A 40 -5.02 -12.74 34.79
C SER A 40 -4.38 -14.07 34.33
N SER A 41 -5.10 -14.97 33.66
CA SER A 41 -4.62 -16.32 33.34
C SER A 41 -4.00 -16.50 31.95
N GLN A 42 -4.08 -15.51 31.04
CA GLN A 42 -3.37 -15.54 29.75
C GLN A 42 -2.85 -14.16 29.33
N THR A 43 -1.74 -13.74 29.93
CA THR A 43 -1.06 -12.50 29.53
C THR A 43 -0.29 -12.73 28.23
N THR A 44 -0.74 -12.14 27.12
CA THR A 44 0.04 -12.13 25.88
C THR A 44 1.34 -11.35 26.09
N LYS A 45 2.46 -11.86 25.54
CA LYS A 45 3.78 -11.20 25.68
C LYS A 45 3.84 -9.88 24.92
N CYS A 46 3.20 -9.82 23.75
CA CYS A 46 3.09 -8.62 22.94
C CYS A 46 1.99 -7.71 23.48
N ARG A 47 2.36 -6.52 23.96
CA ARG A 47 1.42 -5.44 24.31
C ARG A 47 1.43 -4.38 23.22
N SER A 48 0.28 -3.84 22.86
CA SER A 48 0.20 -2.81 21.80
C SER A 48 0.88 -1.52 22.23
N ILE A 49 1.48 -0.82 21.27
CA ILE A 49 1.91 0.58 21.46
C ILE A 49 0.66 1.45 21.39
N ILE A 50 0.40 2.20 22.47
CA ILE A 50 -0.75 3.11 22.54
C ILE A 50 -0.28 4.49 22.09
N PRO A 51 -0.86 5.06 21.02
CA PRO A 51 -0.56 6.42 20.61
C PRO A 51 -0.91 7.42 21.71
N THR A 52 -0.10 8.46 21.83
CA THR A 52 -0.42 9.63 22.66
C THR A 52 -1.54 10.46 22.03
N GLU A 53 -2.17 11.31 22.85
CA GLU A 53 -3.20 12.24 22.38
C GLU A 53 -2.67 13.19 21.31
N GLU A 54 -1.45 13.70 21.49
CA GLU A 54 -0.78 14.54 20.51
C GLU A 54 -0.58 13.81 19.17
N GLU A 55 -0.10 12.56 19.21
CA GLU A 55 0.06 11.75 18.00
C GLU A 55 -1.26 11.51 17.26
N CYS A 56 -2.37 11.39 17.99
CA CYS A 56 -3.69 11.25 17.41
C CYS A 56 -4.22 12.56 16.81
N LEU A 57 -4.03 13.69 17.49
CA LEU A 57 -4.35 15.02 16.95
C LEU A 57 -3.54 15.33 15.67
N HIS A 58 -2.25 14.97 15.64
CA HIS A 58 -1.42 15.08 14.43
C HIS A 58 -1.96 14.22 13.29
N ALA A 59 -2.39 12.99 13.58
CA ALA A 59 -3.00 12.12 12.57
C ALA A 59 -4.29 12.77 12.00
N GLU A 60 -5.19 13.21 12.89
CA GLU A 60 -6.45 13.85 12.50
C GLU A 60 -6.23 15.10 11.64
N TYR A 61 -5.28 15.94 12.03
CA TYR A 61 -4.87 17.12 11.27
C TYR A 61 -4.36 16.76 9.86
N GLN A 62 -3.41 15.83 9.77
CA GLN A 62 -2.77 15.47 8.49
C GLN A 62 -3.75 14.80 7.52
N TYR A 63 -4.70 14.01 8.03
CA TYR A 63 -5.69 13.32 7.21
C TYR A 63 -6.97 14.14 6.97
N GLY A 64 -7.08 15.34 7.56
CA GLY A 64 -8.28 16.17 7.47
C GLY A 64 -9.53 15.43 7.94
N VAL A 65 -9.47 14.83 9.13
CA VAL A 65 -10.62 14.12 9.72
C VAL A 65 -11.65 15.17 10.16
N THR A 66 -12.70 15.36 9.36
CA THR A 66 -13.89 16.11 9.78
C THR A 66 -14.91 15.13 10.33
N LYS A 67 -15.66 15.50 11.38
CA LYS A 67 -16.71 14.66 12.01
C LYS A 67 -17.86 14.23 11.05
N LYS A 68 -17.81 14.63 9.78
CA LYS A 68 -18.80 14.26 8.75
C LYS A 68 -18.08 13.99 7.42
N THR A 69 -17.77 12.73 7.13
CA THR A 69 -17.59 12.29 5.73
C THR A 69 -18.95 12.41 5.05
N SER A 70 -19.16 13.48 4.29
CA SER A 70 -20.42 13.68 3.56
C SER A 70 -20.55 12.67 2.41
N PRO A 71 -21.75 12.10 2.15
CA PRO A 71 -22.02 11.33 0.94
C PRO A 71 -21.64 12.08 -0.35
N MET A 72 -21.58 13.41 -0.31
CA MET A 72 -21.15 14.24 -1.45
C MET A 72 -19.73 13.93 -1.93
N PHE A 73 -18.85 13.40 -1.08
CA PHE A 73 -17.49 12.99 -1.46
C PHE A 73 -17.47 11.81 -2.44
N SER A 74 -18.52 10.99 -2.52
CA SER A 74 -18.60 9.85 -3.44
C SER A 74 -19.09 10.21 -4.84
N THR A 75 -19.55 11.45 -5.07
CA THR A 75 -20.07 11.89 -6.37
C THR A 75 -18.93 12.13 -7.38
N CYS A 76 -19.12 11.66 -8.61
CA CYS A 76 -18.22 11.89 -9.73
C CYS A 76 -18.84 12.92 -10.67
N ARG A 77 -18.09 13.99 -10.94
CA ARG A 77 -18.49 15.06 -11.87
C ARG A 77 -17.78 14.87 -13.21
N PRO A 78 -18.26 15.51 -14.30
CA PRO A 78 -17.54 15.56 -15.56
C PRO A 78 -16.10 16.03 -15.34
N PHE A 79 -15.13 15.37 -15.96
CA PHE A 79 -13.72 15.74 -15.80
C PHE A 79 -13.34 16.96 -16.65
N ASN A 80 -14.13 17.29 -17.67
CA ASN A 80 -14.01 18.51 -18.46
C ASN A 80 -15.39 18.96 -18.96
N ASN A 81 -15.46 20.16 -19.54
CA ASN A 81 -16.71 20.75 -20.04
C ASN A 81 -17.32 20.01 -21.24
N TYR A 82 -16.56 19.10 -21.87
CA TYR A 82 -16.97 18.32 -23.03
C TYR A 82 -17.41 16.89 -22.65
N GLN A 83 -17.27 16.47 -21.39
CA GLN A 83 -17.70 15.14 -20.97
C GLN A 83 -19.17 15.20 -20.55
N THR A 84 -19.98 14.36 -21.19
CA THR A 84 -21.33 14.08 -20.70
C THR A 84 -21.33 12.75 -19.94
N ILE A 85 -21.94 12.73 -18.75
CA ILE A 85 -22.14 11.50 -17.97
C ILE A 85 -23.50 10.93 -18.33
N ALA A 86 -23.51 9.76 -18.97
CA ALA A 86 -24.73 9.04 -19.31
C ALA A 86 -24.44 7.54 -19.39
N ASP A 87 -25.40 6.72 -18.97
CA ASP A 87 -25.36 5.28 -19.19
C ASP A 87 -26.05 4.95 -20.51
N LEU A 88 -25.27 4.51 -21.49
CA LEU A 88 -25.76 4.11 -22.81
C LEU A 88 -26.38 2.72 -22.78
N CYS A 89 -25.80 1.77 -22.04
CA CYS A 89 -26.32 0.42 -21.90
C CYS A 89 -26.05 -0.16 -20.53
N ARG A 90 -26.91 -1.09 -20.10
CA ARG A 90 -26.70 -1.89 -18.89
C ARG A 90 -27.37 -3.24 -19.01
N PHE A 91 -26.87 -4.21 -18.24
CA PHE A 91 -27.56 -5.47 -18.03
C PHE A 91 -28.63 -5.29 -16.94
N LYS A 92 -29.81 -5.84 -17.18
CA LYS A 92 -30.90 -5.93 -16.20
C LYS A 92 -31.27 -7.41 -16.05
N LYS A 93 -31.36 -7.88 -14.80
CA LYS A 93 -31.88 -9.21 -14.47
C LYS A 93 -33.41 -9.13 -14.37
N GLU A 94 -34.11 -9.98 -15.11
CA GLU A 94 -35.57 -10.15 -15.07
C GLU A 94 -35.89 -11.65 -15.19
N ASN A 95 -36.68 -12.19 -14.25
CA ASN A 95 -37.05 -13.61 -14.20
C ASN A 95 -35.83 -14.55 -14.34
N ASP A 96 -34.76 -14.29 -13.59
CA ASP A 96 -33.48 -15.01 -13.63
C ASP A 96 -32.75 -15.04 -14.98
N ARG A 97 -33.14 -14.18 -15.90
CA ARG A 97 -32.46 -13.96 -17.18
C ARG A 97 -31.94 -12.55 -17.28
N TYR A 98 -30.75 -12.41 -17.83
CA TYR A 98 -30.20 -11.10 -18.14
C TYR A 98 -30.71 -10.62 -19.50
N ARG A 99 -31.05 -9.33 -19.59
CA ARG A 99 -31.28 -8.62 -20.84
C ARG A 99 -30.44 -7.36 -20.89
N VAL A 100 -30.03 -6.97 -22.09
CA VAL A 100 -29.36 -5.68 -22.31
C VAL A 100 -30.43 -4.63 -22.56
N ILE A 101 -30.34 -3.51 -21.85
CA ILE A 101 -31.18 -2.34 -22.09
C ILE A 101 -30.25 -1.19 -22.45
N CYS A 102 -30.52 -0.55 -23.59
CA CYS A 102 -29.76 0.61 -24.04
C CYS A 102 -30.63 1.87 -24.22
N ASP A 103 -30.00 3.03 -24.07
CA ASP A 103 -30.49 4.34 -24.49
C ASP A 103 -29.43 5.02 -25.35
N VAL A 104 -29.80 5.32 -26.59
CA VAL A 104 -28.91 5.94 -27.59
C VAL A 104 -29.14 7.45 -27.69
N LYS A 105 -30.20 7.97 -27.07
CA LYS A 105 -30.53 9.40 -27.08
C LYS A 105 -29.38 10.28 -26.59
N PRO A 106 -28.62 9.90 -25.54
CA PRO A 106 -27.52 10.74 -25.05
C PRO A 106 -26.43 11.05 -26.09
N CYS A 107 -26.29 10.26 -27.16
CA CYS A 107 -25.30 10.50 -28.22
C CYS A 107 -25.74 11.54 -29.26
N ASN A 108 -26.90 12.18 -29.14
CA ASN A 108 -27.39 13.26 -30.02
C ASN A 108 -27.28 12.98 -31.53
N GLY A 109 -27.60 11.75 -31.97
CA GLY A 109 -27.52 11.34 -33.38
C GLY A 109 -26.14 10.85 -33.85
N GLY A 110 -25.13 10.94 -32.98
CA GLY A 110 -23.81 10.33 -33.18
C GLY A 110 -23.86 8.80 -33.18
N THR A 111 -22.80 8.19 -33.71
CA THR A 111 -22.64 6.74 -33.77
C THR A 111 -21.96 6.21 -32.51
N ILE A 112 -22.51 5.15 -31.92
CA ILE A 112 -21.87 4.44 -30.82
C ILE A 112 -20.92 3.39 -31.38
N ARG A 113 -19.70 3.32 -30.85
CA ARG A 113 -18.76 2.22 -31.13
C ARG A 113 -18.49 1.43 -29.86
N ILE A 114 -18.19 0.15 -30.03
CA ILE A 114 -17.85 -0.77 -28.94
C ILE A 114 -16.33 -0.97 -28.92
N GLY A 115 -15.74 -0.75 -27.75
CA GLY A 115 -14.34 -1.03 -27.44
C GLY A 115 -14.19 -2.31 -26.65
N PHE A 116 -13.24 -3.16 -27.04
CA PHE A 116 -12.95 -4.41 -26.36
C PHE A 116 -11.45 -4.62 -26.20
N PHE A 117 -11.09 -5.28 -25.10
CA PHE A 117 -9.73 -5.68 -24.82
C PHE A 117 -9.21 -6.64 -25.89
N GLN A 118 -8.10 -6.28 -26.53
CA GLN A 118 -7.40 -7.10 -27.49
C GLN A 118 -6.35 -7.94 -26.76
N ARG A 119 -6.48 -9.25 -26.79
CA ARG A 119 -5.54 -10.15 -26.11
C ARG A 119 -4.17 -10.14 -26.77
N GLU A 120 -4.09 -9.76 -28.03
CA GLU A 120 -2.86 -9.72 -28.82
C GLU A 120 -1.99 -8.52 -28.48
N THR A 121 -2.61 -7.40 -28.08
CA THR A 121 -1.90 -6.14 -27.82
C THR A 121 -1.99 -5.68 -26.36
N GLY A 122 -2.95 -6.19 -25.58
CA GLY A 122 -3.20 -5.77 -24.21
C GLY A 122 -3.99 -4.46 -24.08
N PHE A 123 -4.38 -3.85 -25.21
CA PHE A 123 -5.10 -2.58 -25.23
C PHE A 123 -6.57 -2.76 -25.56
N ILE A 124 -7.40 -1.81 -25.13
CA ILE A 124 -8.78 -1.72 -25.61
C ILE A 124 -8.79 -1.02 -26.96
N LYS A 125 -9.43 -1.65 -27.95
CA LYS A 125 -9.59 -1.09 -29.29
C LYS A 125 -11.07 -0.96 -29.63
N PHE A 126 -11.46 0.22 -30.09
CA PHE A 126 -12.81 0.47 -30.62
C PHE A 126 -12.93 -0.10 -32.04
N SER A 127 -14.01 -0.82 -32.31
CA SER A 127 -14.33 -1.27 -33.67
C SER A 127 -14.54 -0.05 -34.57
N THR A 128 -13.83 0.00 -35.70
CA THR A 128 -14.01 1.03 -36.71
C THR A 128 -15.11 0.67 -37.71
N ALA A 129 -15.36 -0.63 -37.89
CA ALA A 129 -16.38 -1.15 -38.80
C ALA A 129 -17.78 -1.10 -38.19
N ASP A 130 -17.90 -1.31 -36.87
CA ASP A 130 -19.20 -1.42 -36.20
C ASP A 130 -19.65 -0.08 -35.59
N ASN A 131 -20.64 0.54 -36.23
CA ASN A 131 -21.22 1.81 -35.80
C ASN A 131 -22.72 1.64 -35.53
N TYR A 132 -23.16 1.96 -34.32
CA TYR A 132 -24.54 1.73 -33.88
C TYR A 132 -25.26 3.06 -33.65
N LYS A 133 -26.37 3.28 -34.37
CA LYS A 133 -27.32 4.38 -34.13
C LYS A 133 -28.63 3.92 -33.52
N ALA A 134 -29.05 2.68 -33.83
CA ALA A 134 -30.31 2.12 -33.37
C ALA A 134 -30.10 1.33 -32.07
N LYS A 135 -30.91 1.63 -31.05
CA LYS A 135 -30.95 0.93 -29.76
C LYS A 135 -30.98 -0.60 -29.90
N SER A 136 -31.90 -1.12 -30.71
CA SER A 136 -32.10 -2.57 -30.87
C SER A 136 -30.89 -3.28 -31.48
N LYS A 137 -30.15 -2.61 -32.37
CA LYS A 137 -28.90 -3.17 -32.94
C LYS A 137 -27.79 -3.20 -31.90
N LEU A 138 -27.67 -2.15 -31.08
CA LEU A 138 -26.69 -2.08 -30.01
C LEU A 138 -26.95 -3.12 -28.92
N GLU A 139 -28.20 -3.29 -28.49
CA GLU A 139 -28.59 -4.33 -27.52
C GLU A 139 -28.25 -5.73 -28.03
N LYS A 140 -28.57 -6.04 -29.30
CA LYS A 140 -28.20 -7.31 -29.93
C LYS A 140 -26.69 -7.50 -30.02
N ALA A 141 -25.93 -6.44 -30.32
CA ALA A 141 -24.47 -6.52 -30.40
C ALA A 141 -23.83 -6.82 -29.04
N ILE A 142 -24.20 -6.08 -27.99
CA ILE A 142 -23.70 -6.30 -26.63
C ILE A 142 -24.11 -7.70 -26.13
N TRP A 143 -25.34 -8.12 -26.39
CA TRP A 143 -25.80 -9.46 -26.04
C TRP A 143 -25.02 -10.56 -26.80
N SER A 144 -24.74 -10.34 -28.09
CA SER A 144 -23.92 -11.25 -28.89
C SER A 144 -22.50 -11.35 -28.32
N ILE A 145 -21.85 -10.23 -27.99
CA ILE A 145 -20.53 -10.19 -27.36
C ILE A 145 -20.54 -10.95 -26.03
N TYR A 146 -21.55 -10.70 -25.20
CA TYR A 146 -21.77 -11.42 -23.94
C TYR A 146 -22.07 -12.91 -24.13
N ASN A 147 -22.34 -13.43 -25.34
CA ASN A 147 -22.52 -14.86 -25.60
C ASN A 147 -21.34 -15.49 -26.35
N VAL A 148 -20.78 -14.80 -27.35
CA VAL A 148 -19.76 -15.31 -28.28
C VAL A 148 -18.37 -15.34 -27.66
N HIS A 149 -17.97 -14.33 -26.89
CA HIS A 149 -16.64 -14.28 -26.26
C HIS A 149 -16.58 -15.16 -25.01
N LYS A 150 -16.79 -16.47 -25.17
CA LYS A 150 -16.78 -17.49 -24.11
C LYS A 150 -15.59 -17.26 -23.16
N SER A 151 -15.93 -17.01 -21.89
CA SER A 151 -15.09 -16.98 -20.68
C SER A 151 -13.95 -15.96 -20.51
N LYS A 152 -13.68 -15.02 -21.42
CA LYS A 152 -12.47 -14.16 -21.28
C LYS A 152 -12.67 -12.65 -21.13
N VAL A 153 -13.89 -12.15 -21.27
CA VAL A 153 -14.19 -10.70 -21.20
C VAL A 153 -15.31 -10.46 -20.18
N ASN A 154 -15.08 -9.55 -19.23
CA ASN A 154 -16.07 -9.18 -18.20
C ASN A 154 -16.68 -7.79 -18.40
N PHE A 155 -16.25 -7.04 -19.40
CA PHE A 155 -16.80 -5.73 -19.73
C PHE A 155 -16.47 -5.33 -21.18
N CYS A 156 -17.21 -4.38 -21.72
CA CYS A 156 -16.80 -3.63 -22.90
C CYS A 156 -16.91 -2.13 -22.64
N LEU A 157 -16.27 -1.34 -23.49
CA LEU A 157 -16.45 0.10 -23.52
C LEU A 157 -17.44 0.50 -24.60
N LEU A 158 -18.24 1.52 -24.34
CA LEU A 158 -19.07 2.21 -25.32
C LEU A 158 -18.60 3.65 -25.41
N ALA A 159 -18.57 4.21 -26.61
CA ALA A 159 -18.32 5.63 -26.79
C ALA A 159 -19.14 6.22 -27.94
N CYS A 160 -19.65 7.43 -27.75
CA CYS A 160 -20.29 8.20 -28.82
C CYS A 160 -19.21 8.88 -29.66
N PHE A 161 -19.22 8.63 -30.97
CA PHE A 161 -18.40 9.32 -31.97
C PHE A 161 -19.34 10.19 -32.80
N SER A 162 -18.99 11.47 -33.00
CA SER A 162 -19.77 12.54 -33.69
C SER A 162 -20.55 13.52 -32.79
N ASP A 163 -20.31 13.56 -31.48
CA ASP A 163 -20.94 14.54 -30.57
C ASP A 163 -19.87 15.58 -30.12
N PRO A 164 -20.16 16.91 -30.07
CA PRO A 164 -19.27 17.89 -29.45
C PRO A 164 -18.92 17.54 -27.99
N ASN A 165 -19.76 16.76 -27.32
CA ASN A 165 -19.50 16.15 -26.02
C ASN A 165 -19.21 14.65 -26.16
N PHE A 166 -18.12 14.15 -25.58
CA PHE A 166 -17.82 12.72 -25.64
C PHE A 166 -18.40 11.99 -24.41
N ILE A 167 -19.15 10.92 -24.67
CA ILE A 167 -19.60 9.97 -23.66
C ILE A 167 -18.74 8.71 -23.80
N LYS A 168 -18.24 8.20 -22.68
CA LYS A 168 -17.58 6.89 -22.58
C LYS A 168 -18.13 6.13 -21.39
N GLN A 169 -18.61 4.92 -21.61
CA GLN A 169 -19.18 4.05 -20.58
C GLN A 169 -18.47 2.70 -20.55
N ALA A 170 -18.18 2.19 -19.35
CA ALA A 170 -17.85 0.78 -19.16
C ALA A 170 -19.13 -0.01 -18.84
N VAL A 171 -19.47 -0.96 -19.71
CA VAL A 171 -20.59 -1.88 -19.51
C VAL A 171 -20.03 -3.17 -18.94
N VAL A 172 -20.18 -3.37 -17.64
CA VAL A 172 -19.77 -4.61 -16.95
C VAL A 172 -20.78 -5.71 -17.26
N PHE A 173 -20.26 -6.88 -17.63
CA PHE A 173 -21.05 -8.05 -17.97
C PHE A 173 -21.46 -8.82 -16.71
N PRO A 174 -22.62 -9.49 -16.74
CA PRO A 174 -22.99 -10.42 -15.70
C PRO A 174 -21.92 -11.49 -15.47
N PRO A 175 -21.74 -11.95 -14.22
CA PRO A 175 -20.84 -13.05 -13.91
C PRO A 175 -21.14 -14.30 -14.73
N ARG A 176 -20.09 -14.94 -15.24
CA ARG A 176 -20.20 -16.23 -15.91
C ARG A 176 -19.62 -17.31 -15.02
N LEU A 177 -20.52 -18.02 -14.35
CA LEU A 177 -20.13 -19.06 -13.39
C LEU A 177 -19.70 -20.34 -14.11
N LEU A 178 -18.57 -20.90 -13.69
CA LEU A 178 -18.15 -22.21 -14.18
C LEU A 178 -19.01 -23.31 -13.56
N LYS A 179 -19.67 -24.10 -14.41
CA LYS A 179 -20.47 -25.26 -13.99
C LYS A 179 -19.59 -26.40 -13.51
N ARG A 180 -20.15 -27.20 -12.61
CA ARG A 180 -19.61 -28.50 -12.19
C ARG A 180 -19.68 -29.49 -13.36
N LYS A 181 -18.70 -30.39 -13.45
CA LYS A 181 -18.82 -31.54 -14.37
C LYS A 181 -19.94 -32.45 -13.85
N VAL A 182 -20.78 -32.94 -14.76
CA VAL A 182 -21.80 -33.94 -14.44
C VAL A 182 -21.09 -35.28 -14.19
N GLY A 183 -21.13 -35.77 -12.96
CA GLY A 183 -20.50 -37.01 -12.49
C GLY A 183 -20.86 -37.27 -11.02
N PRO A 184 -20.55 -38.45 -10.46
CA PRO A 184 -20.84 -38.72 -9.05
C PRO A 184 -20.18 -37.65 -8.17
N LYS A 185 -21.00 -37.00 -7.33
CA LYS A 185 -20.53 -35.97 -6.39
C LYS A 185 -19.42 -36.60 -5.53
N PRO A 186 -18.21 -36.02 -5.48
CA PRO A 186 -17.28 -36.41 -4.44
C PRO A 186 -17.94 -36.09 -3.08
N PRO A 187 -17.87 -37.01 -2.09
CA PRO A 187 -18.62 -36.92 -0.85
C PRO A 187 -18.40 -35.62 -0.03
N ASP A 188 -17.32 -34.88 -0.30
CA ASP A 188 -16.86 -33.74 0.50
C ASP A 188 -17.10 -32.35 -0.17
N HIS A 189 -17.84 -32.31 -1.28
CA HIS A 189 -17.98 -31.08 -2.10
C HIS A 189 -19.19 -30.19 -1.76
N ASP A 190 -20.25 -30.73 -1.15
CA ASP A 190 -21.39 -29.92 -0.67
C ASP A 190 -21.03 -29.11 0.61
N ASN A 191 -19.84 -29.34 1.17
CA ASN A 191 -19.27 -28.62 2.33
C ASN A 191 -18.33 -27.45 1.96
N LYS A 192 -18.22 -27.05 0.68
CA LYS A 192 -17.29 -25.99 0.28
C LYS A 192 -17.88 -24.59 0.43
N ILE A 193 -17.09 -23.70 1.02
CA ILE A 193 -17.39 -22.27 1.13
C ILE A 193 -16.77 -21.46 0.00
N ASN A 194 -17.36 -20.32 -0.31
CA ASN A 194 -16.78 -19.29 -1.16
C ASN A 194 -15.77 -18.45 -0.35
N ILE A 195 -14.73 -17.94 -1.01
CA ILE A 195 -13.69 -17.14 -0.36
C ILE A 195 -13.50 -15.84 -1.14
N ASN A 196 -13.68 -14.73 -0.43
CA ASN A 196 -13.50 -13.37 -0.94
C ASN A 196 -12.38 -12.69 -0.17
N ILE A 197 -11.32 -12.29 -0.87
CA ILE A 197 -10.24 -11.48 -0.32
C ILE A 197 -10.29 -10.10 -0.99
N LEU A 198 -10.61 -9.07 -0.21
CA LEU A 198 -10.55 -7.67 -0.62
C LEU A 198 -9.33 -7.02 0.05
N LEU A 199 -8.29 -6.74 -0.74
CA LEU A 199 -7.12 -6.02 -0.28
C LEU A 199 -7.28 -4.51 -0.57
N LEU A 200 -7.19 -3.69 0.47
CA LEU A 200 -7.12 -2.24 0.40
C LEU A 200 -5.67 -1.81 0.61
N ASP A 201 -4.98 -1.43 -0.46
CA ASP A 201 -3.55 -1.12 -0.41
C ASP A 201 -3.28 0.11 0.47
N SER A 202 -2.25 0.06 1.33
CA SER A 202 -1.79 1.23 2.08
C SER A 202 -2.82 1.76 3.11
N VAL A 203 -3.52 0.85 3.80
CA VAL A 203 -4.53 1.17 4.84
C VAL A 203 -4.16 0.51 6.18
N SER A 204 -3.73 1.34 7.14
CA SER A 204 -3.52 0.88 8.51
C SER A 204 -4.85 0.70 9.22
N ARG A 205 -4.88 -0.09 10.31
CA ARG A 205 -6.06 -0.27 11.14
C ARG A 205 -6.60 1.07 11.66
N GLN A 206 -5.73 1.96 12.13
CA GLN A 206 -6.13 3.30 12.60
C GLN A 206 -6.59 4.21 11.46
N HIS A 207 -5.93 4.14 10.30
CA HIS A 207 -6.33 4.88 9.11
C HIS A 207 -7.72 4.46 8.63
N PHE A 208 -8.04 3.16 8.69
CA PHE A 208 -9.37 2.62 8.41
C PHE A 208 -10.43 3.29 9.28
N TYR A 209 -10.26 3.31 10.61
CA TYR A 209 -11.25 3.95 11.49
C TYR A 209 -11.40 5.45 11.27
N ARG A 210 -10.30 6.15 10.96
CA ARG A 210 -10.35 7.60 10.71
C ARG A 210 -10.97 7.96 9.36
N LYS A 211 -10.82 7.13 8.33
CA LYS A 211 -11.17 7.48 6.95
C LYS A 211 -12.30 6.65 6.33
N LEU A 212 -12.69 5.55 6.97
CA LEU A 212 -13.81 4.72 6.58
C LEU A 212 -14.84 4.56 7.72
N PRO A 213 -15.30 5.65 8.36
CA PRO A 213 -16.20 5.56 9.51
C PRO A 213 -17.55 4.92 9.18
N ALA A 214 -18.14 5.16 8.00
CA ALA A 214 -19.40 4.51 7.61
C ALA A 214 -19.21 3.00 7.40
N THR A 215 -18.05 2.59 6.89
CA THR A 215 -17.69 1.18 6.76
C THR A 215 -17.48 0.54 8.13
N ALA A 216 -16.76 1.21 9.03
CA ALA A 216 -16.59 0.75 10.41
C ALA A 216 -17.95 0.58 11.10
N GLU A 217 -18.88 1.51 10.90
CA GLU A 217 -20.23 1.42 11.44
C GLU A 217 -21.01 0.25 10.84
N ALA A 218 -20.95 0.03 9.52
CA ALA A 218 -21.56 -1.14 8.89
C ALA A 218 -21.04 -2.47 9.49
N ILE A 219 -19.73 -2.54 9.80
CA ILE A 219 -19.15 -3.72 10.47
C ILE A 219 -19.66 -3.85 11.92
N ARG A 220 -19.83 -2.75 12.65
CA ARG A 220 -20.40 -2.74 14.01
C ARG A 220 -21.85 -3.21 14.01
N GLU A 221 -22.68 -2.72 13.08
CA GLU A 221 -24.06 -3.15 12.89
C GLU A 221 -24.14 -4.67 12.73
N ILE A 222 -23.30 -5.26 11.87
CA ILE A 222 -23.23 -6.72 11.66
C ILE A 222 -22.82 -7.45 12.95
N LYS A 223 -21.84 -6.93 13.69
CA LYS A 223 -21.40 -7.53 14.96
C LYS A 223 -22.53 -7.56 16.00
N VAL A 224 -23.41 -6.55 16.00
CA VAL A 224 -24.56 -6.45 16.92
C VAL A 224 -25.65 -7.48 16.59
N THR A 225 -25.94 -7.75 15.32
CA THR A 225 -26.98 -8.73 14.94
C THR A 225 -26.60 -10.17 15.30
N LYS A 226 -25.29 -10.45 15.43
CA LYS A 226 -24.72 -11.78 15.75
C LYS A 226 -25.02 -12.88 14.72
N GLU A 227 -25.58 -12.55 13.57
CA GLU A 227 -25.79 -13.50 12.47
C GLU A 227 -24.45 -13.97 11.88
N SER A 228 -23.54 -13.01 11.71
CA SER A 228 -22.15 -13.24 11.31
C SER A 228 -21.21 -12.97 12.47
N LYS A 229 -20.15 -13.78 12.60
CA LYS A 229 -19.02 -13.45 13.47
C LYS A 229 -18.10 -12.47 12.75
N ILE A 230 -17.78 -11.38 13.44
CA ILE A 230 -16.80 -10.38 12.99
C ILE A 230 -15.54 -10.51 13.81
N TYR A 231 -14.39 -10.60 13.14
CA TYR A 231 -13.09 -10.56 13.78
C TYR A 231 -12.28 -9.37 13.29
N ASP A 232 -11.75 -8.58 14.21
CA ASP A 232 -10.88 -7.42 13.99
C ASP A 232 -9.50 -7.75 14.54
N PHE A 233 -8.53 -7.98 13.65
CA PHE A 233 -7.20 -8.40 14.04
C PHE A 233 -6.37 -7.21 14.50
N GLU A 234 -6.46 -6.93 15.79
CA GLU A 234 -5.78 -5.82 16.47
C GLU A 234 -4.25 -5.86 16.35
N PHE A 235 -3.63 -7.04 16.18
CA PHE A 235 -2.19 -7.22 16.08
C PHE A 235 -1.74 -7.82 14.74
N PHE A 236 -2.37 -7.39 13.64
CA PHE A 236 -1.94 -7.77 12.29
C PHE A 236 -0.76 -6.91 11.82
N GLN A 237 0.41 -7.54 11.73
CA GLN A 237 1.71 -6.95 11.42
C GLN A 237 2.07 -7.16 9.95
N SER A 238 2.30 -6.06 9.23
CA SER A 238 2.91 -6.11 7.90
C SER A 238 4.36 -6.58 8.00
N ILE A 239 4.78 -7.40 7.06
CA ILE A 239 6.15 -7.93 6.92
C ILE A 239 7.11 -6.89 6.36
N ALA A 240 6.62 -6.04 5.45
CA ALA A 240 7.40 -5.00 4.78
C ALA A 240 6.58 -3.71 4.59
N PRO A 241 7.24 -2.56 4.32
CA PRO A 241 6.55 -1.27 4.17
C PRO A 241 6.02 -1.05 2.75
N ARG A 242 5.89 -2.10 1.95
CA ARG A 242 5.54 -2.07 0.53
C ARG A 242 4.82 -3.35 0.13
N THR A 243 4.07 -3.30 -0.96
CA THR A 243 3.15 -4.35 -1.40
C THR A 243 3.82 -5.69 -1.63
N PHE A 244 4.96 -5.71 -2.34
CA PHE A 244 5.53 -6.94 -2.87
C PHE A 244 5.76 -8.05 -1.81
N PRO A 245 6.47 -7.81 -0.69
CA PRO A 245 6.75 -8.88 0.26
C PRO A 245 5.51 -9.36 1.02
N ASN A 246 4.54 -8.47 1.28
CA ASN A 246 3.31 -8.81 2.00
C ASN A 246 2.38 -9.68 1.13
N VAL A 247 2.20 -9.32 -0.14
CA VAL A 247 1.40 -10.11 -1.09
C VAL A 247 2.11 -11.42 -1.43
N ARG A 248 3.43 -11.44 -1.58
CA ARG A 248 4.21 -12.69 -1.75
C ARG A 248 4.02 -13.61 -0.55
N ALA A 249 4.07 -13.09 0.67
CA ALA A 249 3.80 -13.89 1.86
C ALA A 249 2.39 -14.48 1.86
N LEU A 250 1.37 -13.71 1.47
CA LEU A 250 0.00 -14.18 1.36
C LEU A 250 -0.19 -15.28 0.31
N PHE A 251 0.38 -15.13 -0.89
CA PHE A 251 0.17 -16.09 -1.98
C PHE A 251 1.10 -17.30 -1.91
N SER A 252 2.33 -17.12 -1.46
CA SER A 252 3.38 -18.14 -1.55
C SER A 252 3.81 -18.75 -0.23
N GLY A 253 3.53 -18.08 0.90
CA GLY A 253 4.07 -18.47 2.20
C GLY A 253 5.57 -18.20 2.36
N LYS A 254 6.21 -17.48 1.42
CA LYS A 254 7.63 -17.13 1.45
C LYS A 254 7.85 -15.69 1.88
N VAL A 255 8.93 -15.46 2.62
CA VAL A 255 9.45 -14.14 2.98
C VAL A 255 10.95 -14.14 2.81
N ASP A 256 11.44 -13.24 1.96
CA ASP A 256 12.85 -13.06 1.67
C ASP A 256 13.31 -11.75 2.31
N ILE A 257 13.64 -11.80 3.61
CA ILE A 257 13.91 -10.60 4.42
C ILE A 257 15.00 -9.75 3.75
N ASP A 258 14.63 -8.52 3.43
CA ASP A 258 15.51 -7.51 2.86
C ASP A 258 16.15 -7.83 1.51
N ALA A 259 15.70 -8.89 0.82
CA ALA A 259 16.13 -9.22 -0.54
C ALA A 259 15.78 -8.13 -1.56
N ASN A 260 16.38 -8.25 -2.74
CA ASN A 260 15.99 -7.44 -3.90
C ASN A 260 14.67 -7.97 -4.46
N ASP A 261 13.56 -7.33 -4.09
CA ASP A 261 12.22 -7.69 -4.55
C ASP A 261 12.10 -7.73 -6.08
N GLU A 262 12.89 -6.94 -6.81
CA GLU A 262 12.88 -6.90 -8.28
C GLU A 262 13.35 -8.21 -8.92
N GLU A 263 14.05 -9.06 -8.18
CA GLU A 263 14.52 -10.38 -8.63
C GLU A 263 13.52 -11.51 -8.29
N LEU A 264 12.51 -11.22 -7.47
CA LEU A 264 11.58 -12.21 -6.94
C LEU A 264 10.24 -12.23 -7.70
N ASP A 265 9.40 -13.22 -7.42
CA ASP A 265 8.06 -13.38 -8.03
C ASP A 265 6.99 -13.44 -6.93
N TYR A 266 5.71 -13.13 -7.20
CA TYR A 266 4.68 -13.32 -6.18
C TYR A 266 4.38 -14.80 -5.89
N HIS A 267 4.63 -15.69 -6.85
CA HIS A 267 4.12 -17.05 -6.91
C HIS A 267 2.60 -17.12 -6.69
N LEU A 268 1.86 -16.29 -7.44
CA LEU A 268 0.39 -16.23 -7.38
C LEU A 268 -0.23 -17.62 -7.59
N GLU A 269 0.41 -18.46 -8.39
CA GLU A 269 0.06 -19.85 -8.69
C GLU A 269 0.02 -20.77 -7.47
N ASN A 270 0.70 -20.44 -6.37
CA ASN A 270 0.74 -21.33 -5.20
C ASN A 270 -0.61 -21.38 -4.47
N LEU A 271 -1.21 -20.23 -4.20
CA LEU A 271 -2.54 -20.16 -3.59
C LEU A 271 -3.66 -20.39 -4.61
N THR A 272 -3.57 -19.79 -5.79
CA THR A 272 -4.58 -19.99 -6.84
C THR A 272 -4.57 -21.44 -7.34
N GLY A 273 -3.40 -22.07 -7.52
CA GLY A 273 -3.28 -23.47 -7.91
C GLY A 273 -3.82 -24.42 -6.85
N TYR A 274 -3.60 -24.11 -5.57
CA TYR A 274 -4.20 -24.85 -4.46
C TYR A 274 -5.73 -24.86 -4.54
N PHE A 275 -6.37 -23.69 -4.69
CA PHE A 275 -7.83 -23.63 -4.81
C PHE A 275 -8.35 -24.25 -6.12
N ARG A 276 -7.61 -24.11 -7.23
CA ARG A 276 -7.93 -24.80 -8.49
C ARG A 276 -7.95 -26.32 -8.31
N ASN A 277 -6.97 -26.88 -7.59
CA ASN A 277 -6.90 -28.31 -7.30
C ASN A 277 -8.05 -28.77 -6.38
N LEU A 278 -8.58 -27.87 -5.54
CA LEU A 278 -9.80 -28.07 -4.78
C LEU A 278 -11.08 -27.86 -5.61
N GLY A 279 -10.98 -27.63 -6.92
CA GLY A 279 -12.13 -27.49 -7.82
C GLY A 279 -12.81 -26.12 -7.77
N TYR A 280 -12.15 -25.10 -7.24
CA TYR A 280 -12.63 -23.72 -7.29
C TYR A 280 -12.52 -23.13 -8.70
N GLN A 281 -13.36 -22.14 -8.97
CA GLN A 281 -13.07 -21.13 -9.97
C GLN A 281 -12.36 -19.94 -9.32
N ASN A 282 -11.31 -19.44 -9.96
CA ASN A 282 -10.39 -18.46 -9.39
C ASN A 282 -10.48 -17.14 -10.15
N ILE A 283 -10.71 -16.04 -9.43
CA ILE A 283 -10.82 -14.70 -10.02
C ILE A 283 -9.77 -13.81 -9.37
N LEU A 284 -8.97 -13.15 -10.19
CA LEU A 284 -7.94 -12.21 -9.74
C LEU A 284 -8.19 -10.86 -10.39
N GLN A 285 -8.47 -9.81 -9.64
CA GLN A 285 -8.61 -8.48 -10.21
C GLN A 285 -7.90 -7.41 -9.40
N GLU A 286 -7.44 -6.36 -10.08
CA GLU A 286 -6.74 -5.22 -9.49
C GLU A 286 -7.10 -3.93 -10.20
N ASP A 287 -7.07 -2.81 -9.47
CA ASP A 287 -7.34 -1.48 -10.03
C ASP A 287 -6.09 -0.73 -10.53
N SER A 288 -4.96 -1.40 -10.75
CA SER A 288 -3.76 -0.82 -11.38
C SER A 288 -3.72 -1.03 -12.90
N CYS A 289 -3.08 -0.12 -13.62
CA CYS A 289 -2.88 -0.29 -15.05
C CYS A 289 -1.67 -1.18 -15.35
N TRP A 290 -1.87 -2.21 -16.17
CA TRP A 290 -0.83 -3.23 -16.45
C TRP A 290 0.42 -2.68 -17.16
N PHE A 291 0.29 -1.60 -17.94
CA PHE A 291 1.42 -0.98 -18.65
C PHE A 291 2.02 0.23 -17.91
N ASP A 292 1.62 0.46 -16.65
CA ASP A 292 2.31 1.44 -15.82
C ASP A 292 3.74 0.98 -15.53
N VAL A 293 4.66 1.93 -15.42
CA VAL A 293 6.08 1.66 -15.17
C VAL A 293 6.33 1.00 -13.82
N TRP A 294 5.43 1.12 -12.84
CA TRP A 294 5.52 0.45 -11.53
C TRP A 294 4.86 -0.94 -11.52
N GLY A 295 4.37 -1.39 -12.68
CA GLY A 295 3.77 -2.70 -12.86
C GLY A 295 2.43 -2.88 -12.17
N SER A 296 2.00 -4.14 -12.12
CA SER A 296 0.74 -4.62 -11.58
C SER A 296 0.98 -5.98 -10.93
N LEU A 297 -0.03 -6.61 -10.33
CA LEU A 297 0.13 -7.93 -9.69
C LEU A 297 0.70 -8.97 -10.65
N VAL A 298 0.18 -9.05 -11.87
CA VAL A 298 0.63 -10.02 -12.89
C VAL A 298 2.05 -9.75 -13.41
N THR A 299 2.62 -8.59 -13.10
CA THR A 299 4.01 -8.24 -13.41
C THR A 299 4.88 -8.11 -12.16
N ASN A 300 4.42 -8.65 -11.04
CA ASN A 300 5.11 -8.62 -9.75
C ASN A 300 5.37 -7.22 -9.18
N ASN A 301 4.59 -6.21 -9.60
CA ASN A 301 4.84 -4.79 -9.28
C ASN A 301 6.31 -4.37 -9.54
N LYS A 302 6.95 -4.98 -10.54
CA LYS A 302 8.32 -4.67 -10.92
C LYS A 302 8.35 -3.39 -11.73
N HIS A 303 9.34 -2.55 -11.45
CA HIS A 303 9.60 -1.41 -12.30
C HIS A 303 10.06 -1.89 -13.68
N MET A 304 9.41 -1.42 -14.74
CA MET A 304 9.71 -1.82 -16.11
C MET A 304 9.57 -0.63 -17.04
N GLU A 305 10.61 -0.36 -17.82
CA GLU A 305 10.53 0.58 -18.93
C GLU A 305 9.90 -0.10 -20.15
N ASN A 306 9.17 0.67 -20.97
CA ASN A 306 8.53 0.19 -22.20
C ASN A 306 7.63 -1.05 -22.03
N VAL A 307 6.87 -1.11 -20.91
CA VAL A 307 6.00 -2.25 -20.55
C VAL A 307 5.07 -2.69 -21.69
N SER A 308 4.58 -1.74 -22.48
CA SER A 308 3.71 -2.00 -23.64
C SER A 308 4.35 -2.88 -24.71
N GLN A 309 5.68 -2.83 -24.87
CA GLN A 309 6.42 -3.68 -25.81
C GLN A 309 6.54 -5.13 -25.32
N ASN A 310 6.39 -5.36 -24.00
CA ASN A 310 6.54 -6.66 -23.35
C ASN A 310 5.23 -7.42 -23.14
N TRP A 311 4.13 -6.95 -23.73
CA TRP A 311 2.81 -7.57 -23.55
C TRP A 311 2.78 -9.08 -23.84
N LYS A 312 3.53 -9.55 -24.85
CA LYS A 312 3.61 -10.98 -25.18
C LYS A 312 4.05 -11.82 -23.97
N SER A 313 5.11 -11.38 -23.27
CA SER A 313 5.63 -12.05 -22.08
C SER A 313 4.65 -11.99 -20.91
N ILE A 314 4.01 -10.82 -20.71
CA ILE A 314 2.98 -10.65 -19.66
C ILE A 314 1.79 -11.58 -19.92
N ARG A 315 1.32 -11.68 -21.16
CA ARG A 315 0.25 -12.57 -21.57
C ARG A 315 0.61 -14.04 -21.34
N GLU A 316 1.83 -14.46 -21.68
CA GLU A 316 2.31 -15.83 -21.43
C GLU A 316 2.30 -16.17 -19.94
N LYS A 317 2.71 -15.24 -19.07
CA LYS A 317 2.60 -15.40 -17.61
C LYS A 317 1.15 -15.53 -17.16
N ILE A 318 0.27 -14.63 -17.62
CA ILE A 318 -1.17 -14.67 -17.30
C ILE A 318 -1.78 -16.02 -17.71
N ASP A 319 -1.41 -16.54 -18.88
CA ASP A 319 -1.94 -17.80 -19.41
C ASP A 319 -1.49 -19.04 -18.62
N GLN A 320 -0.36 -18.94 -17.92
CA GLN A 320 0.14 -19.99 -17.03
C GLN A 320 -0.48 -19.92 -15.63
N LEU A 321 -1.00 -18.75 -15.22
CA LEU A 321 -1.60 -18.58 -13.90
C LEU A 321 -2.87 -19.42 -13.77
N PRO A 322 -3.08 -20.06 -12.60
CA PRO A 322 -4.27 -20.83 -12.37
C PRO A 322 -5.50 -19.99 -11.99
N ILE A 323 -5.81 -19.01 -12.83
CA ILE A 323 -6.98 -18.12 -12.75
C ILE A 323 -7.93 -18.37 -13.93
N ASP A 324 -9.22 -18.10 -13.73
CA ASP A 324 -10.27 -18.22 -14.75
C ASP A 324 -10.67 -16.85 -15.31
N SER A 325 -10.43 -15.76 -14.57
CA SER A 325 -10.82 -14.41 -14.97
C SER A 325 -9.95 -13.34 -14.31
N LEU A 326 -9.64 -12.29 -15.07
CA LEU A 326 -9.01 -11.05 -14.58
C LEU A 326 -10.04 -9.99 -14.13
N GLY A 327 -11.33 -10.32 -14.06
CA GLY A 327 -12.39 -9.37 -13.73
C GLY A 327 -12.37 -8.15 -14.67
N VAL A 328 -12.39 -6.95 -14.08
CA VAL A 328 -12.36 -5.67 -14.80
C VAL A 328 -11.00 -4.96 -14.76
N SER A 329 -9.89 -5.64 -14.44
CA SER A 329 -8.58 -5.00 -14.23
C SER A 329 -8.11 -4.10 -15.38
N HIS A 330 -8.41 -4.48 -16.63
CA HIS A 330 -8.02 -3.67 -17.79
C HIS A 330 -8.79 -2.34 -17.91
N LEU A 331 -9.87 -2.14 -17.15
CA LEU A 331 -10.60 -0.87 -17.09
C LEU A 331 -9.76 0.24 -16.48
N SER A 332 -8.88 -0.08 -15.52
CA SER A 332 -8.08 0.93 -14.82
C SER A 332 -7.18 1.72 -15.76
N CYS A 333 -6.63 1.10 -16.80
CA CYS A 333 -5.82 1.80 -17.79
C CYS A 333 -6.61 2.93 -18.48
N GLU A 334 -7.83 2.65 -18.91
CA GLU A 334 -8.72 3.63 -19.54
C GLU A 334 -9.13 4.73 -18.56
N ALA A 335 -9.37 4.34 -17.29
CA ALA A 335 -9.70 5.28 -16.23
C ALA A 335 -8.55 6.22 -15.87
N PHE A 336 -7.29 5.78 -15.92
CA PHE A 336 -6.15 6.67 -15.65
C PHE A 336 -5.76 7.51 -16.88
N GLN A 337 -5.89 6.97 -18.09
CA GLN A 337 -5.55 7.67 -19.32
C GLN A 337 -6.33 8.97 -19.51
N GLN A 338 -7.60 9.05 -19.09
CA GLN A 338 -8.38 10.31 -19.17
C GLN A 338 -7.78 11.45 -18.34
N TYR A 339 -6.90 11.14 -17.38
CA TYR A 339 -6.18 12.11 -16.56
C TYR A 339 -4.73 12.31 -17.02
N GLY A 340 -4.32 11.73 -18.17
CA GLY A 340 -2.94 11.75 -18.63
C GLY A 340 -1.99 11.00 -17.68
N LYS A 341 -2.49 9.93 -17.05
CA LYS A 341 -1.76 9.10 -16.09
C LYS A 341 -1.91 7.63 -16.41
N THR A 342 -1.06 6.82 -15.77
CA THR A 342 -1.08 5.35 -15.83
C THR A 342 -1.14 4.71 -14.45
N ASN A 343 -1.00 5.47 -13.36
CA ASN A 343 -1.04 4.96 -11.98
C ASN A 343 -1.87 5.83 -11.03
N GLN A 344 -2.06 5.25 -9.85
CA GLN A 344 -2.81 5.79 -8.74
C GLN A 344 -2.01 6.71 -7.80
N PHE A 345 -0.69 6.88 -7.87
CA PHE A 345 0.06 7.22 -6.64
C PHE A 345 -0.21 8.58 -5.97
N ASN A 346 -0.58 9.63 -6.70
CA ASN A 346 -0.79 10.95 -6.08
C ASN A 346 -1.87 11.78 -6.77
N ASN A 347 -2.04 11.64 -8.08
CA ASN A 347 -3.02 12.37 -8.87
C ASN A 347 -3.72 11.42 -9.85
N PRO A 348 -5.00 11.64 -10.17
CA PRO A 348 -5.88 12.68 -9.62
C PRO A 348 -6.34 12.39 -8.17
N PRO A 349 -6.83 13.40 -7.42
CA PRO A 349 -7.31 13.22 -6.05
C PRO A 349 -8.62 12.41 -5.95
N LYS A 350 -9.25 12.10 -7.08
CA LYS A 350 -10.42 11.25 -7.24
C LYS A 350 -10.36 10.60 -8.62
N VAL A 351 -10.61 9.29 -8.71
CA VAL A 351 -10.58 8.55 -9.97
C VAL A 351 -12.00 8.08 -10.28
N CYS A 352 -12.58 8.66 -11.33
CA CYS A 352 -13.94 8.38 -11.78
C CYS A 352 -13.91 7.82 -13.19
N TYR A 353 -14.83 6.95 -13.56
CA TYR A 353 -15.07 6.56 -14.95
C TYR A 353 -16.58 6.56 -15.20
N ASN A 354 -17.02 7.17 -16.30
CA ASN A 354 -18.44 7.40 -16.61
C ASN A 354 -19.33 7.87 -15.43
N GLY A 355 -18.84 8.79 -14.60
CA GLY A 355 -19.62 9.27 -13.45
C GLY A 355 -19.69 8.31 -12.25
N TYR A 356 -18.90 7.24 -12.24
CA TYR A 356 -18.78 6.31 -11.12
C TYR A 356 -17.35 6.30 -10.57
N LEU A 357 -17.19 6.14 -9.25
CA LEU A 357 -15.87 5.90 -8.68
C LEU A 357 -15.29 4.59 -9.22
N LEU A 358 -14.02 4.58 -9.60
CA LEU A 358 -13.37 3.40 -10.19
C LEU A 358 -13.52 2.13 -9.33
N PRO A 359 -13.34 2.16 -7.99
CA PRO A 359 -13.59 0.99 -7.12
C PRO A 359 -14.98 0.36 -7.23
N SER A 360 -15.99 1.13 -7.64
CA SER A 360 -17.37 0.61 -7.69
C SER A 360 -17.52 -0.50 -8.73
N TYR A 361 -16.80 -0.43 -9.85
CA TYR A 361 -16.79 -1.47 -10.87
C TYR A 361 -16.28 -2.82 -10.32
N TYR A 362 -15.21 -2.79 -9.53
CA TYR A 362 -14.59 -3.96 -8.92
C TYR A 362 -15.48 -4.56 -7.82
N LEU A 363 -15.97 -3.72 -6.90
CA LEU A 363 -16.79 -4.16 -5.77
C LEU A 363 -18.16 -4.68 -6.23
N ASN A 364 -18.80 -4.01 -7.19
CA ASN A 364 -20.07 -4.47 -7.75
C ASN A 364 -19.91 -5.81 -8.48
N LEU A 365 -18.90 -5.96 -9.34
CA LEU A 365 -18.65 -7.24 -10.02
C LEU A 365 -18.39 -8.36 -9.01
N THR A 366 -17.60 -8.09 -7.97
CA THR A 366 -17.32 -9.05 -6.89
C THR A 366 -18.62 -9.52 -6.23
N PHE A 367 -19.46 -8.58 -5.79
CA PHE A 367 -20.73 -8.90 -5.16
C PHE A 367 -21.65 -9.70 -6.10
N GLU A 368 -21.74 -9.31 -7.37
CA GLU A 368 -22.56 -10.02 -8.35
C GLU A 368 -22.09 -11.48 -8.51
N TYR A 369 -20.78 -11.75 -8.57
CA TYR A 369 -20.26 -13.13 -8.65
C TYR A 369 -20.73 -13.98 -7.47
N PHE A 370 -20.59 -13.47 -6.24
CA PHE A 370 -20.98 -14.23 -5.04
C PHE A 370 -22.50 -14.33 -4.86
N ARG A 371 -23.26 -13.30 -5.24
CA ARG A 371 -24.73 -13.36 -5.23
C ARG A 371 -25.24 -14.40 -6.21
N GLU A 372 -24.74 -14.41 -7.45
CA GLU A 372 -25.19 -15.34 -8.47
C GLU A 372 -24.85 -16.79 -8.10
N ILE A 373 -23.64 -17.06 -7.58
CA ILE A 373 -23.28 -18.43 -7.17
C ILE A 373 -24.10 -18.94 -5.98
N GLU A 374 -24.53 -18.08 -5.06
CA GLU A 374 -25.38 -18.51 -3.94
C GLU A 374 -26.87 -18.58 -4.30
N SER A 375 -27.27 -18.03 -5.45
CA SER A 375 -28.66 -18.07 -5.93
C SER A 375 -29.01 -19.41 -6.62
N SER A 376 -30.29 -19.81 -6.54
CA SER A 376 -30.81 -20.93 -7.32
C SER A 376 -30.89 -20.56 -8.81
N PRO A 377 -30.59 -21.46 -9.77
CA PRO A 377 -30.16 -22.86 -9.61
C PRO A 377 -28.64 -23.05 -9.52
N PHE A 378 -27.87 -21.95 -9.50
CA PHE A 378 -26.41 -21.99 -9.56
C PHE A 378 -25.76 -22.54 -8.29
N ARG A 379 -26.41 -22.38 -7.13
CA ARG A 379 -25.93 -22.88 -5.84
C ARG A 379 -25.53 -24.35 -5.84
N SER A 380 -26.26 -25.20 -6.55
CA SER A 380 -25.98 -26.64 -6.64
C SER A 380 -25.15 -27.03 -7.87
N THR A 381 -25.04 -26.15 -8.87
CA THR A 381 -24.48 -26.48 -10.19
C THR A 381 -23.16 -25.77 -10.50
N SER A 382 -22.80 -24.71 -9.78
CA SER A 382 -21.58 -23.92 -10.00
C SER A 382 -20.42 -24.36 -9.09
N LYS A 383 -19.18 -24.20 -9.56
CA LYS A 383 -17.96 -24.39 -8.76
C LYS A 383 -17.81 -23.28 -7.71
N PRO A 384 -17.33 -23.56 -6.48
CA PRO A 384 -17.08 -22.51 -5.48
C PRO A 384 -16.05 -21.49 -5.99
N VAL A 385 -16.09 -20.25 -5.47
CA VAL A 385 -15.24 -19.15 -5.95
C VAL A 385 -14.15 -18.81 -4.94
N PHE A 386 -12.91 -18.65 -5.43
CA PHE A 386 -11.83 -17.98 -4.73
C PHE A 386 -11.54 -16.69 -5.49
N MET A 387 -11.84 -15.56 -4.87
CA MET A 387 -11.68 -14.25 -5.49
C MET A 387 -10.72 -13.38 -4.69
N TYR A 388 -9.75 -12.79 -5.39
CA TYR A 388 -8.85 -11.78 -4.84
C TYR A 388 -9.02 -10.48 -5.62
N THR A 389 -9.42 -9.42 -4.91
CA THR A 389 -9.57 -8.06 -5.44
C THR A 389 -8.59 -7.14 -4.74
N HIS A 390 -7.70 -6.50 -5.50
CA HIS A 390 -6.72 -5.55 -5.00
C HIS A 390 -7.10 -4.12 -5.39
N LEU A 391 -7.39 -3.28 -4.41
CA LEU A 391 -7.70 -1.87 -4.62
C LEU A 391 -6.55 -0.99 -4.11
N ASN A 392 -5.83 -0.40 -5.04
CA ASN A 392 -4.75 0.55 -4.85
C ASN A 392 -5.26 1.99 -4.65
N THR A 393 -6.57 2.20 -4.63
CA THR A 393 -7.18 3.52 -4.48
C THR A 393 -6.69 4.28 -3.23
N ALA A 394 -6.33 3.57 -2.15
CA ALA A 394 -5.79 4.18 -0.94
C ALA A 394 -4.27 4.43 -0.96
N HIS A 395 -3.54 3.97 -1.99
CA HIS A 395 -2.11 4.21 -2.16
C HIS A 395 -1.84 5.66 -2.65
N GLU A 396 -2.04 6.64 -1.78
CA GLU A 396 -1.78 8.07 -2.00
C GLU A 396 -1.37 8.82 -0.72
N SER A 397 -0.93 10.08 -0.87
CA SER A 397 -0.22 10.83 0.18
C SER A 397 -1.12 11.66 1.13
N THR A 398 -2.43 11.74 0.89
CA THR A 398 -3.38 12.63 1.57
C THR A 398 -4.48 11.92 2.37
N GLY A 399 -4.75 10.64 2.12
CA GLY A 399 -5.89 9.90 2.70
C GLY A 399 -7.26 10.33 2.16
N LYS A 400 -7.33 11.16 1.11
CA LYS A 400 -8.60 11.63 0.52
C LYS A 400 -9.31 10.56 -0.28
N ARG A 401 -8.60 9.72 -1.03
CA ARG A 401 -9.26 8.75 -1.93
C ARG A 401 -9.89 7.59 -1.17
N VAL A 402 -9.23 7.11 -0.12
CA VAL A 402 -9.82 6.09 0.75
C VAL A 402 -11.15 6.58 1.34
N ALA A 403 -11.23 7.85 1.78
CA ALA A 403 -12.47 8.42 2.31
C ALA A 403 -13.59 8.54 1.27
N GLN A 404 -13.27 8.66 -0.02
CA GLN A 404 -14.29 8.69 -1.08
C GLN A 404 -14.95 7.33 -1.27
N MET A 405 -14.29 6.24 -0.86
CA MET A 405 -14.83 4.88 -0.93
C MET A 405 -15.71 4.50 0.26
N ASP A 406 -15.78 5.31 1.33
CA ASP A 406 -16.39 4.91 2.59
C ASP A 406 -17.82 4.37 2.45
N TYR A 407 -18.73 5.15 1.87
CA TYR A 407 -20.12 4.71 1.66
C TYR A 407 -20.24 3.52 0.71
N LEU A 408 -19.41 3.49 -0.34
CA LEU A 408 -19.38 2.40 -1.30
C LEU A 408 -18.95 1.09 -0.64
N LEU A 409 -17.91 1.15 0.20
CA LEU A 409 -17.39 0.00 0.92
C LEU A 409 -18.33 -0.43 2.06
N ALA A 410 -18.98 0.51 2.74
CA ALA A 410 -20.02 0.22 3.73
C ALA A 410 -21.20 -0.55 3.13
N ASP A 411 -21.71 -0.10 1.98
CA ASP A 411 -22.76 -0.82 1.24
C ASP A 411 -22.29 -2.20 0.79
N TYR A 412 -21.07 -2.30 0.24
CA TYR A 412 -20.47 -3.58 -0.14
C TYR A 412 -20.35 -4.54 1.05
N VAL A 413 -19.90 -4.08 2.22
CA VAL A 413 -19.80 -4.88 3.44
C VAL A 413 -21.16 -5.44 3.86
N ARG A 414 -22.22 -4.61 3.87
CA ARG A 414 -23.58 -5.07 4.19
C ARG A 414 -24.07 -6.11 3.19
N LYS A 415 -23.84 -5.89 1.90
CA LYS A 415 -24.19 -6.82 0.82
C LYS A 415 -23.47 -8.16 0.93
N MET A 416 -22.17 -8.14 1.21
CA MET A 416 -21.38 -9.37 1.39
C MET A 416 -21.79 -10.13 2.66
N ASN A 417 -22.19 -9.44 3.73
CA ASN A 417 -22.68 -10.09 4.94
C ASN A 417 -23.96 -10.92 4.72
N ALA A 418 -24.81 -10.52 3.77
CA ALA A 418 -26.03 -11.25 3.43
C ALA A 418 -25.79 -12.59 2.70
N LEU A 419 -24.54 -12.88 2.31
CA LEU A 419 -24.17 -14.10 1.59
C LEU A 419 -23.73 -15.19 2.58
N GLU A 420 -24.60 -16.15 2.85
CA GLU A 420 -24.45 -17.11 3.94
C GLU A 420 -23.27 -18.08 3.76
N ASN A 421 -22.79 -18.32 2.54
CA ASN A 421 -21.73 -19.29 2.23
C ASN A 421 -20.40 -18.65 1.82
N THR A 422 -20.19 -17.36 2.10
CA THR A 422 -18.98 -16.64 1.67
C THR A 422 -18.16 -16.13 2.86
N TRP A 423 -16.92 -16.61 2.98
CA TRP A 423 -15.94 -16.06 3.92
C TRP A 423 -15.30 -14.81 3.30
N THR A 424 -15.60 -13.65 3.86
CA THR A 424 -15.05 -12.37 3.39
C THR A 424 -13.93 -11.90 4.30
N ILE A 425 -12.79 -11.61 3.70
CA ILE A 425 -11.55 -11.15 4.33
C ILE A 425 -11.24 -9.77 3.74
N ILE A 426 -11.35 -8.73 4.54
CA ILE A 426 -10.96 -7.36 4.16
C ILE A 426 -9.64 -7.09 4.85
N LEU A 427 -8.57 -6.88 4.08
CA LEU A 427 -7.24 -6.64 4.66
C LEU A 427 -6.47 -5.56 3.92
N SER A 428 -5.31 -5.20 4.46
CA SER A 428 -4.31 -4.39 3.80
C SER A 428 -2.97 -5.13 3.73
N ASP A 429 -2.13 -4.75 2.78
CA ASP A 429 -0.74 -5.19 2.67
C ASP A 429 0.15 -4.45 3.69
N HIS A 430 -0.04 -3.13 3.83
CA HIS A 430 0.65 -2.27 4.78
C HIS A 430 -0.16 -0.98 5.04
N GLY A 431 0.26 -0.17 6.02
CA GLY A 431 -0.33 1.15 6.26
C GLY A 431 0.25 2.29 5.40
N PRO A 432 -0.24 3.53 5.55
CA PRO A 432 0.11 4.65 4.66
C PRO A 432 1.57 5.07 4.80
N LYS A 433 2.42 4.77 3.80
CA LYS A 433 3.86 5.10 3.86
C LYS A 433 4.25 6.46 3.30
N THR A 434 3.45 7.00 2.37
CA THR A 434 3.74 8.23 1.60
C THR A 434 3.08 9.48 2.18
N THR A 435 2.35 9.34 3.29
CA THR A 435 1.62 10.45 3.92
C THR A 435 2.56 11.31 4.74
N LYS A 436 2.24 12.60 4.88
CA LYS A 436 2.99 13.51 5.77
C LYS A 436 3.06 12.98 7.20
N TYR A 437 1.97 12.39 7.69
CA TYR A 437 1.94 11.78 9.03
C TYR A 437 3.02 10.69 9.18
N ALA A 438 3.09 9.76 8.23
CA ALA A 438 4.12 8.73 8.23
C ALA A 438 5.54 9.27 8.02
N GLN A 439 5.70 10.31 7.20
CA GLN A 439 7.00 10.94 6.97
C GLN A 439 7.51 11.72 8.18
N GLN A 440 6.63 12.43 8.90
CA GLN A 440 7.00 13.39 9.94
C GLN A 440 6.97 12.80 11.35
N HIS A 441 6.08 11.85 11.64
CA HIS A 441 5.87 11.33 13.00
C HIS A 441 6.19 9.84 13.11
N LEU A 442 6.74 9.42 14.26
CA LEU A 442 7.06 8.01 14.52
C LEU A 442 5.79 7.15 14.66
N ALA A 443 4.72 7.68 15.25
CA ALA A 443 3.41 7.01 15.25
C ALA A 443 2.91 6.71 13.83
N GLY A 444 3.07 7.65 12.89
CA GLY A 444 2.76 7.39 11.49
C GLY A 444 3.63 6.28 10.86
N ARG A 445 4.89 6.12 11.30
CA ARG A 445 5.75 4.99 10.89
C ARG A 445 5.34 3.65 11.50
N LEU A 446 4.75 3.67 12.69
CA LEU A 446 4.17 2.48 13.30
C LEU A 446 2.95 2.02 12.52
N GLU A 447 2.11 2.96 12.08
CA GLU A 447 0.92 2.63 11.27
C GLU A 447 1.24 1.92 9.96
N ILE A 448 2.42 2.15 9.35
CA ILE A 448 2.86 1.39 8.15
C ILE A 448 2.88 -0.13 8.43
N GLY A 449 3.29 -0.53 9.64
CA GLY A 449 3.31 -1.93 10.06
C GLY A 449 1.98 -2.45 10.61
N HIS A 450 0.99 -1.58 10.81
CA HIS A 450 -0.29 -1.93 11.40
C HIS A 450 -1.38 -2.07 10.34
N ALA A 451 -1.21 -2.97 9.38
CA ALA A 451 -2.19 -3.22 8.35
C ALA A 451 -3.57 -3.56 8.94
N ALA A 452 -4.65 -3.07 8.32
CA ALA A 452 -6.00 -3.46 8.70
C ALA A 452 -6.28 -4.91 8.31
N MET A 453 -7.01 -5.67 9.15
CA MET A 453 -7.59 -6.96 8.77
C MET A 453 -8.88 -7.24 9.54
N PHE A 454 -9.95 -7.47 8.79
CA PHE A 454 -11.28 -7.81 9.27
C PHE A 454 -11.79 -9.08 8.59
N LEU A 455 -12.38 -9.98 9.36
CA LEU A 455 -13.05 -11.18 8.85
C LEU A 455 -14.55 -11.07 9.09
N ILE A 456 -15.34 -11.33 8.05
CA ILE A 456 -16.79 -11.50 8.11
C ILE A 456 -17.07 -12.99 7.90
N VAL A 457 -17.65 -13.63 8.90
CA VAL A 457 -17.87 -15.09 8.93
C VAL A 457 -19.38 -15.37 9.10
N PRO A 458 -20.13 -15.50 8.00
CA PRO A 458 -21.55 -15.83 8.01
C PRO A 458 -21.85 -17.22 8.56
N ARG A 459 -23.11 -17.50 8.88
CA ARG A 459 -23.49 -18.70 9.65
C ARG A 459 -22.99 -20.02 9.05
N LYS A 460 -23.17 -20.28 7.75
CA LYS A 460 -22.69 -21.55 7.17
C LYS A 460 -21.18 -21.66 7.15
N VAL A 461 -20.48 -20.54 7.04
CA VAL A 461 -19.02 -20.51 7.17
C VAL A 461 -18.61 -20.82 8.61
N GLN A 462 -19.35 -20.32 9.61
CA GLN A 462 -19.12 -20.68 11.01
C GLN A 462 -19.31 -22.18 11.22
N ASP A 463 -20.40 -22.75 10.71
CA ASP A 463 -20.69 -24.17 10.82
C ASP A 463 -19.60 -25.02 10.15
N PHE A 464 -19.12 -24.58 8.97
CA PHE A 464 -17.99 -25.20 8.26
C PHE A 464 -16.67 -25.13 9.05
N LEU A 465 -16.35 -23.99 9.64
CA LEU A 465 -15.11 -23.82 10.41
C LEU A 465 -15.14 -24.59 11.73
N GLY A 466 -16.31 -24.72 12.35
CA GLY A 466 -16.47 -25.37 13.64
C GLY A 466 -15.90 -24.57 14.81
N VAL A 467 -16.21 -25.03 16.03
CA VAL A 467 -15.96 -24.30 17.28
C VAL A 467 -14.48 -24.01 17.50
N GLU A 468 -13.61 -25.00 17.29
CA GLU A 468 -12.16 -24.88 17.55
C GLU A 468 -11.50 -23.81 16.67
N ARG A 469 -11.79 -23.80 15.37
CA ARG A 469 -11.21 -22.81 14.44
C ARG A 469 -11.76 -21.41 14.70
N LEU A 470 -13.05 -21.29 15.02
CA LEU A 470 -13.66 -20.02 15.40
C LEU A 470 -13.04 -19.47 16.70
N LYS A 471 -12.81 -20.32 17.70
CA LYS A 471 -12.12 -19.95 18.94
C LYS A 471 -10.67 -19.53 18.67
N ALA A 472 -9.99 -20.21 17.76
CA ALA A 472 -8.65 -19.80 17.33
C ALA A 472 -8.65 -18.41 16.70
N LEU A 473 -9.58 -18.13 15.77
CA LEU A 473 -9.73 -16.79 15.17
C LEU A 473 -10.00 -15.74 16.24
N GLU A 474 -10.89 -16.03 17.20
CA GLU A 474 -11.22 -15.13 18.29
C GLU A 474 -9.99 -14.74 19.13
N ILE A 475 -9.22 -15.73 19.57
CA ILE A 475 -8.01 -15.52 20.40
C ILE A 475 -6.89 -14.86 19.59
N ASN A 476 -6.70 -15.28 18.34
CA ASN A 476 -5.60 -14.81 17.49
C ASN A 476 -5.71 -13.34 17.10
N GLN A 477 -6.89 -12.69 17.20
CA GLN A 477 -7.04 -11.24 17.01
C GLN A 477 -6.06 -10.42 17.87
N LYS A 478 -5.74 -10.94 19.06
CA LYS A 478 -4.90 -10.29 20.07
C LYS A 478 -3.46 -10.82 20.10
N ILE A 479 -3.10 -11.70 19.16
CA ILE A 479 -1.77 -12.26 19.03
C ILE A 479 -1.13 -11.70 17.76
N LEU A 480 0.16 -11.32 17.86
CA LEU A 480 0.93 -10.84 16.72
C LEU A 480 0.86 -11.84 15.57
N SER A 481 0.30 -11.43 14.44
CA SER A 481 0.09 -12.26 13.25
C SER A 481 0.45 -11.47 11.99
N SER A 482 0.55 -12.13 10.85
CA SER A 482 0.98 -11.54 9.58
C SER A 482 0.32 -12.23 8.40
N HIS A 483 0.60 -11.75 7.18
CA HIS A 483 0.12 -12.38 5.94
C HIS A 483 0.51 -13.85 5.80
N LEU A 484 1.62 -14.29 6.41
CA LEU A 484 2.01 -15.71 6.48
C LEU A 484 0.99 -16.56 7.25
N ASP A 485 0.50 -16.04 8.37
CA ASP A 485 -0.48 -16.77 9.20
C ASP A 485 -1.82 -16.91 8.44
N LEU A 486 -2.18 -15.90 7.66
CA LEU A 486 -3.34 -15.97 6.78
C LEU A 486 -3.12 -16.94 5.62
N HIS A 487 -1.94 -16.94 4.99
CA HIS A 487 -1.59 -17.93 3.96
C HIS A 487 -1.76 -19.36 4.47
N HIS A 488 -1.20 -19.67 5.65
CA HIS A 488 -1.31 -20.99 6.25
C HIS A 488 -2.75 -21.34 6.63
N ALA A 489 -3.57 -20.39 7.08
CA ALA A 489 -5.00 -20.60 7.29
C ALA A 489 -5.70 -21.02 6.00
N LEU A 490 -5.47 -20.32 4.90
CA LEU A 490 -6.08 -20.64 3.60
C LEU A 490 -5.60 -22.00 3.06
N LYS A 491 -4.30 -22.28 3.13
CA LYS A 491 -3.70 -23.56 2.67
C LYS A 491 -4.11 -24.78 3.50
N THR A 492 -4.63 -24.57 4.71
CA THR A 492 -5.05 -25.67 5.61
C THR A 492 -6.56 -25.68 5.87
N LEU A 493 -7.33 -24.86 5.15
CA LEU A 493 -8.78 -24.73 5.33
C LEU A 493 -9.53 -26.07 5.30
N TYR A 494 -9.13 -26.98 4.42
CA TYR A 494 -9.70 -28.33 4.27
C TYR A 494 -8.83 -29.44 4.88
N SER A 495 -7.75 -29.08 5.57
CA SER A 495 -6.89 -30.05 6.26
C SER A 495 -7.49 -30.45 7.61
N LYS A 496 -7.28 -31.71 8.01
CA LYS A 496 -7.55 -32.17 9.39
C LYS A 496 -6.69 -31.42 10.42
N SER A 497 -5.46 -31.08 10.04
CA SER A 497 -4.55 -30.26 10.85
C SER A 497 -4.61 -28.82 10.40
N ALA A 498 -5.41 -28.01 11.09
CA ALA A 498 -5.50 -26.57 10.84
C ALA A 498 -4.16 -25.86 11.15
N GLY A 499 -3.82 -24.86 10.34
CA GLY A 499 -2.61 -24.06 10.46
C GLY A 499 -2.91 -22.57 10.40
N GLY A 500 -1.89 -21.76 10.70
CA GLY A 500 -2.01 -20.30 10.69
C GLY A 500 -3.10 -19.81 11.63
N LEU A 501 -3.92 -18.86 11.16
CA LEU A 501 -5.00 -18.25 11.96
C LEU A 501 -6.11 -19.22 12.39
N LEU A 502 -6.25 -20.39 11.75
CA LEU A 502 -7.25 -21.40 12.11
C LEU A 502 -6.82 -22.32 13.26
N ARG A 503 -5.64 -22.09 13.84
CA ARG A 503 -5.13 -22.75 15.05
C ARG A 503 -4.63 -21.69 16.02
N LEU A 504 -4.67 -21.97 17.33
CA LEU A 504 -4.12 -21.08 18.34
C LEU A 504 -2.65 -20.80 18.07
N LEU A 505 -2.32 -19.51 17.87
CA LEU A 505 -0.96 -19.05 17.79
C LEU A 505 -0.32 -19.04 19.18
N PRO A 506 1.02 -19.16 19.27
CA PRO A 506 1.71 -19.08 20.56
C PRO A 506 1.45 -17.72 21.26
N ASN A 507 1.01 -17.75 22.53
CA ASN A 507 0.73 -16.54 23.31
C ASN A 507 1.98 -15.72 23.68
N ASN A 508 3.16 -16.34 23.58
CA ASN A 508 4.48 -15.73 23.79
C ASN A 508 5.06 -15.09 22.52
N ARG A 509 4.30 -15.06 21.42
CA ARG A 509 4.73 -14.44 20.16
C ARG A 509 5.02 -12.95 20.36
N PHE A 510 6.08 -12.50 19.70
CA PHE A 510 6.66 -11.16 19.80
C PHE A 510 7.38 -10.84 18.49
N CYS A 511 8.01 -9.66 18.38
CA CYS A 511 8.62 -9.16 17.14
C CYS A 511 9.58 -10.15 16.44
N GLY A 512 10.40 -10.90 17.20
CA GLY A 512 11.35 -11.87 16.64
C GLY A 512 10.70 -13.11 16.00
N HIS A 513 9.39 -13.30 16.16
CA HIS A 513 8.63 -14.43 15.60
C HIS A 513 7.86 -14.04 14.33
N VAL A 514 8.01 -12.80 13.85
CA VAL A 514 7.48 -12.37 12.57
C VAL A 514 8.67 -11.96 11.70
N PRO A 515 8.85 -12.55 10.51
CA PRO A 515 9.98 -12.25 9.65
C PRO A 515 9.81 -10.88 9.00
N MET A 516 10.14 -9.82 9.72
CA MET A 516 9.96 -8.43 9.27
C MET A 516 11.22 -7.88 8.61
N TYR A 517 11.04 -7.02 7.61
CA TYR A 517 12.12 -6.25 6.99
C TYR A 517 12.74 -5.27 8.01
N SER A 518 14.02 -4.95 7.81
CA SER A 518 14.80 -4.12 8.76
C SER A 518 14.21 -2.74 9.03
N PHE A 519 13.46 -2.16 8.08
CA PHE A 519 12.78 -0.86 8.26
C PHE A 519 11.43 -0.94 8.97
N MET A 520 10.87 -2.13 9.17
CA MET A 520 9.55 -2.27 9.80
C MET A 520 9.60 -2.03 11.29
N ASN A 521 8.62 -1.29 11.80
CA ASN A 521 8.42 -1.15 13.23
C ASN A 521 7.45 -2.25 13.69
N CYS A 522 7.80 -2.88 14.80
CA CYS A 522 6.96 -3.89 15.43
C CYS A 522 5.80 -3.24 16.19
N LEU A 523 4.62 -3.87 16.15
CA LEU A 523 3.46 -3.42 16.93
C LEU A 523 3.60 -3.64 18.45
N CYS A 524 4.50 -4.53 18.87
CA CYS A 524 4.70 -4.83 20.29
C CYS A 524 5.55 -3.75 20.97
N ASN A 525 5.04 -3.21 22.06
CA ASN A 525 5.78 -2.35 22.97
C ASN A 525 7.03 -3.07 23.51
N GLY A 526 8.15 -2.36 23.59
CA GLY A 526 9.46 -2.92 23.91
C GLY A 526 10.16 -3.61 22.73
N GLY A 527 9.51 -3.74 21.57
CA GLY A 527 10.13 -4.30 20.36
C GLY A 527 11.20 -3.41 19.72
N THR A 528 11.12 -2.10 19.97
CA THR A 528 12.08 -1.10 19.49
C THR A 528 12.32 -0.09 20.61
N LYS A 529 13.58 0.19 20.93
CA LYS A 529 13.94 1.24 21.90
C LYS A 529 14.12 2.57 21.18
N ILE A 530 13.29 3.55 21.52
CA ILE A 530 13.39 4.91 20.98
C ILE A 530 14.46 5.68 21.77
N ARG A 531 15.40 6.33 21.08
CA ARG A 531 16.43 7.17 21.69
C ARG A 531 15.97 8.63 21.66
N THR A 532 15.85 9.24 22.83
CA THR A 532 15.40 10.63 23.02
C THR A 532 16.51 11.65 22.80
N GLN A 533 17.77 11.26 23.00
CA GLN A 533 18.95 12.09 22.74
C GLN A 533 19.60 11.70 21.41
N SER A 534 19.78 12.69 20.53
CA SER A 534 20.42 12.51 19.22
C SER A 534 21.93 12.74 19.25
N GLU A 535 22.43 13.63 20.09
CA GLU A 535 23.85 14.03 20.15
C GLU A 535 24.87 12.87 20.13
N PRO A 536 24.69 11.76 20.89
CA PRO A 536 25.63 10.63 20.86
C PRO A 536 25.72 9.89 19.51
N PHE A 537 24.82 10.18 18.58
CA PHE A 537 24.72 9.56 17.26
C PHE A 537 25.13 10.50 16.12
N HIS A 538 25.62 11.71 16.42
CA HIS A 538 26.03 12.68 15.39
C HIS A 538 27.08 12.12 14.45
N TRP A 539 28.14 11.52 15.01
CA TRP A 539 29.19 10.87 14.22
C TRP A 539 28.64 9.79 13.28
N LEU A 540 27.55 9.11 13.68
CA LEU A 540 26.92 8.09 12.87
C LEU A 540 26.11 8.71 11.73
N ALA A 541 25.46 9.85 11.95
CA ALA A 541 24.79 10.61 10.90
C ALA A 541 25.78 11.14 9.85
N GLU A 542 26.94 11.63 10.28
CA GLU A 542 28.05 12.02 9.39
C GLU A 542 28.58 10.84 8.56
N TYR A 543 28.83 9.68 9.19
CA TYR A 543 29.22 8.45 8.50
C TYR A 543 28.20 8.04 7.42
N VAL A 544 26.90 8.13 7.75
CA VAL A 544 25.81 7.83 6.82
C VAL A 544 25.79 8.77 5.61
N ILE A 545 25.92 10.08 5.82
CA ILE A 545 25.99 11.04 4.69
C ILE A 545 27.21 10.78 3.83
N GLY A 546 28.36 10.50 4.44
CA GLY A 546 29.59 10.10 3.74
C GLY A 546 29.34 8.90 2.82
N TYR A 547 28.74 7.83 3.37
CA TYR A 547 28.41 6.62 2.62
C TYR A 547 27.42 6.87 1.46
N LEU A 548 26.31 7.59 1.69
CA LEU A 548 25.33 7.86 0.62
C LEU A 548 25.96 8.66 -0.52
N ASN A 549 26.83 9.61 -0.17
CA ASN A 549 27.57 10.39 -1.14
C ASN A 549 28.61 9.57 -1.90
N GLU A 550 29.28 8.64 -1.23
CA GLU A 550 30.22 7.70 -1.84
C GLU A 550 29.51 6.80 -2.86
N LEU A 551 28.30 6.31 -2.56
CA LEU A 551 27.50 5.55 -3.52
C LEU A 551 27.27 6.33 -4.82
N MET A 552 26.86 7.61 -4.72
CA MET A 552 26.68 8.45 -5.91
C MET A 552 27.97 8.64 -6.70
N THR A 553 29.08 8.93 -6.01
CA THR A 553 30.39 9.09 -6.66
C THR A 553 30.85 7.81 -7.33
N ARG A 554 30.73 6.64 -6.68
CA ARG A 554 31.07 5.34 -7.27
C ARG A 554 30.24 5.06 -8.52
N SER A 555 28.92 5.28 -8.47
CA SER A 555 28.04 5.12 -9.63
C SER A 555 28.47 5.98 -10.83
N LEU A 556 28.80 7.25 -10.57
CA LEU A 556 29.24 8.18 -11.61
C LEU A 556 30.63 7.81 -12.18
N LEU A 557 31.59 7.41 -11.34
CA LEU A 557 32.91 6.99 -11.78
C LEU A 557 32.84 5.69 -12.60
N SER A 558 32.03 4.72 -12.16
CA SER A 558 31.79 3.47 -12.89
C SER A 558 31.14 3.71 -14.26
N ALA A 559 30.38 4.79 -14.41
CA ALA A 559 29.82 5.23 -15.71
C ALA A 559 30.80 6.03 -16.59
N GLY A 560 32.09 6.10 -16.21
CA GLY A 560 33.14 6.76 -16.99
C GLY A 560 33.15 8.28 -16.85
N THR A 561 32.40 8.83 -15.89
CA THR A 561 32.43 10.27 -15.63
C THR A 561 33.68 10.62 -14.84
N LYS A 562 34.30 11.78 -15.12
CA LYS A 562 35.51 12.22 -14.42
C LYS A 562 35.20 12.86 -13.06
N ASN A 563 33.95 13.20 -12.80
CA ASN A 563 33.54 14.07 -11.70
C ASN A 563 32.67 13.31 -10.70
N GLY A 564 32.86 13.58 -9.40
CA GLY A 564 32.15 12.86 -8.34
C GLY A 564 30.65 13.17 -8.22
N TYR A 565 30.17 14.25 -8.86
CA TYR A 565 28.78 14.72 -8.86
C TYR A 565 28.45 15.41 -10.18
N GLN A 566 27.20 15.33 -10.65
CA GLN A 566 26.72 16.06 -11.82
C GLN A 566 25.40 16.80 -11.51
N ASN A 567 24.27 16.43 -12.11
CA ASN A 567 22.99 17.07 -11.83
C ASN A 567 22.48 16.76 -10.41
N CYS A 568 22.80 15.57 -9.90
CA CYS A 568 22.60 15.20 -8.51
C CYS A 568 23.66 15.88 -7.63
N GLU A 569 23.20 16.62 -6.64
CA GLU A 569 24.03 17.34 -5.68
C GLU A 569 24.65 16.39 -4.65
N ARG A 570 25.86 16.73 -4.20
CA ARG A 570 26.41 16.19 -2.97
C ARG A 570 25.45 16.49 -1.81
N LEU A 571 25.10 15.46 -1.06
CA LEU A 571 24.22 15.56 0.11
C LEU A 571 24.97 16.22 1.27
N ILE A 572 24.32 17.19 1.90
CA ILE A 572 24.81 17.84 3.13
C ILE A 572 23.74 17.64 4.19
N GLY A 573 24.14 17.12 5.35
CA GLY A 573 23.24 16.86 6.47
C GLY A 573 22.65 18.15 7.03
N SER A 574 21.34 18.19 7.21
CA SER A 574 20.61 19.28 7.88
C SER A 574 20.38 18.95 9.35
N ARG A 575 19.79 17.80 9.62
CA ARG A 575 19.55 17.25 10.97
C ARG A 575 19.30 15.75 10.88
N PHE A 576 19.25 15.08 12.02
CA PHE A 576 18.92 13.67 12.10
C PHE A 576 18.05 13.42 13.33
N ASN A 577 17.11 12.47 13.24
CA ASN A 577 16.14 12.20 14.30
C ASN A 577 15.58 10.77 14.24
N LYS A 578 14.59 10.48 15.10
CA LYS A 578 13.88 9.18 15.20
C LYS A 578 14.82 7.97 15.30
N ILE A 579 15.87 8.13 16.10
CA ILE A 579 16.85 7.07 16.32
C ILE A 579 16.18 5.96 17.12
N ARG A 580 16.19 4.76 16.54
CA ARG A 580 15.57 3.55 17.07
C ARG A 580 16.64 2.49 17.17
N GLU A 581 16.72 1.82 18.30
CA GLU A 581 17.61 0.69 18.51
C GLU A 581 16.79 -0.60 18.52
N LYS A 582 17.25 -1.58 17.75
CA LYS A 582 16.70 -2.93 17.70
C LYS A 582 17.76 -3.89 18.19
N GLU A 583 17.43 -4.66 19.22
CA GLU A 583 18.27 -5.76 19.67
C GLU A 583 17.75 -7.05 19.04
N VAL A 584 18.46 -7.54 18.02
CA VAL A 584 18.03 -8.72 17.24
C VAL A 584 18.99 -9.89 17.42
N LEU A 585 20.28 -9.63 17.69
CA LEU A 585 21.33 -10.64 17.80
C LEU A 585 22.30 -10.34 18.96
N LYS A 586 22.86 -11.38 19.59
CA LYS A 586 23.79 -11.22 20.71
C LYS A 586 25.02 -10.37 20.34
N ASP A 587 25.50 -10.43 19.11
CA ASP A 587 26.78 -9.82 18.67
C ASP A 587 26.65 -8.43 18.02
N TYR A 588 25.45 -8.00 17.67
CA TYR A 588 25.22 -6.77 16.91
C TYR A 588 24.15 -5.88 17.56
N ARG A 589 24.32 -4.56 17.40
CA ARG A 589 23.27 -3.57 17.66
C ARG A 589 22.83 -2.98 16.33
N TYR A 590 21.52 -2.88 16.13
CA TYR A 590 20.94 -2.25 14.95
C TYR A 590 20.37 -0.89 15.33
N PHE A 591 20.74 0.14 14.57
CA PHE A 591 20.21 1.49 14.69
C PHE A 591 19.45 1.83 13.42
N VAL A 592 18.22 2.35 13.58
CA VAL A 592 17.43 2.92 12.48
C VAL A 592 17.25 4.40 12.75
N MET A 593 17.61 5.26 11.81
CA MET A 593 17.50 6.71 11.98
C MET A 593 17.03 7.40 10.71
N ASP A 594 16.36 8.55 10.88
CA ASP A 594 16.05 9.47 9.80
C ASP A 594 17.21 10.48 9.71
N VAL A 595 17.84 10.57 8.54
CA VAL A 595 18.84 11.58 8.19
C VAL A 595 18.22 12.52 7.17
N LEU A 596 18.18 13.80 7.53
CA LEU A 596 17.59 14.86 6.71
C LEU A 596 18.71 15.64 6.04
N VAL A 597 18.59 15.87 4.75
CA VAL A 597 19.58 16.57 3.94
C VAL A 597 19.03 17.87 3.39
N HIS A 598 19.89 18.86 3.23
CA HIS A 598 19.53 20.13 2.64
C HIS A 598 19.12 19.98 1.17
N LYS A 599 18.05 20.70 0.80
CA LYS A 599 17.63 20.97 -0.58
C LYS A 599 17.47 22.48 -0.74
N TYR A 600 17.55 22.98 -1.97
CA TYR A 600 17.37 24.41 -2.27
C TYR A 600 16.17 25.06 -1.55
N ARG A 601 15.08 24.30 -1.36
CA ARG A 601 13.98 24.65 -0.46
C ARG A 601 13.53 23.41 0.31
N GLY A 602 13.80 23.39 1.62
CA GLY A 602 13.37 22.34 2.54
C GLY A 602 14.40 21.23 2.72
N GLU A 603 13.92 20.06 3.13
CA GLU A 603 14.73 18.91 3.48
C GLU A 603 14.24 17.66 2.76
N GLU A 604 15.15 16.76 2.44
CA GLU A 604 14.83 15.41 1.97
C GLU A 604 15.22 14.40 3.05
N ILE A 605 14.40 13.36 3.23
CA ILE A 605 14.54 12.41 4.34
C ILE A 605 15.01 11.06 3.79
N PHE A 606 16.08 10.54 4.38
CA PHE A 606 16.56 9.17 4.20
C PHE A 606 16.37 8.41 5.52
N GLU A 607 15.95 7.16 5.45
CA GLU A 607 15.93 6.25 6.60
C GLU A 607 17.01 5.20 6.39
N ILE A 608 17.86 5.01 7.40
CA ILE A 608 19.05 4.16 7.30
C ILE A 608 19.06 3.16 8.44
N VAL A 609 19.41 1.92 8.12
CA VAL A 609 19.67 0.84 9.06
C VAL A 609 21.18 0.62 9.13
N VAL A 610 21.74 0.85 10.31
CA VAL A 610 23.15 0.64 10.63
C VAL A 610 23.27 -0.54 11.58
N ARG A 611 24.21 -1.43 11.29
CA ARG A 611 24.65 -2.52 12.17
C ARG A 611 26.00 -2.16 12.77
N ILE A 612 26.12 -2.30 14.10
CA ILE A 612 27.38 -2.13 14.83
C ILE A 612 27.71 -3.42 15.57
N ARG A 613 28.89 -3.99 15.34
CA ARG A 613 29.38 -5.17 16.07
C ARG A 613 29.75 -4.79 17.50
N LYS A 614 29.26 -5.51 18.50
CA LYS A 614 29.46 -5.15 19.92
C LYS A 614 30.92 -5.22 20.39
N ILE A 615 31.71 -6.11 19.77
CA ILE A 615 33.11 -6.39 20.18
C ILE A 615 34.10 -5.50 19.41
N SER A 616 34.11 -5.60 18.08
CA SER A 616 35.06 -4.85 17.24
C SER A 616 34.61 -3.43 16.94
N PHE A 617 33.37 -3.07 17.28
CA PHE A 617 32.73 -1.80 16.91
C PHE A 617 32.69 -1.53 15.41
N THR A 618 32.90 -2.55 14.57
CA THR A 618 32.76 -2.45 13.11
C THR A 618 31.36 -2.02 12.75
N ILE A 619 31.27 -1.05 11.84
CA ILE A 619 30.05 -0.38 11.44
C ILE A 619 29.75 -0.74 10.00
N GLU A 620 28.48 -0.98 9.72
CA GLU A 620 28.01 -1.30 8.39
C GLU A 620 26.63 -0.71 8.17
N ILE A 621 26.44 -0.08 7.02
CA ILE A 621 25.11 0.30 6.55
C ILE A 621 24.50 -0.93 5.91
N VAL A 622 23.54 -1.52 6.62
CA VAL A 622 22.81 -2.72 6.17
C VAL A 622 21.88 -2.35 5.03
N LYS A 623 21.20 -1.22 5.16
CA LYS A 623 20.21 -0.77 4.18
C LYS A 623 19.93 0.71 4.34
N TRP A 624 19.57 1.36 3.25
CA TRP A 624 19.03 2.71 3.25
C TRP A 624 17.81 2.77 2.32
N ARG A 625 16.95 3.76 2.55
CA ARG A 625 15.85 4.09 1.64
C ARG A 625 15.56 5.57 1.69
N ARG A 626 15.02 6.12 0.61
CA ARG A 626 14.44 7.46 0.66
C ARG A 626 13.01 7.40 1.19
N VAL A 627 12.72 8.27 2.15
CA VAL A 627 11.38 8.48 2.72
C VAL A 627 10.58 9.52 1.95
N SER A 628 11.25 10.60 1.55
CA SER A 628 10.63 11.68 0.78
C SER A 628 10.25 11.19 -0.62
N ILE A 629 9.19 11.76 -1.20
CA ILE A 629 8.75 11.41 -2.56
C ILE A 629 9.80 11.88 -3.55
N TYR A 630 10.38 10.99 -4.35
CA TYR A 630 11.54 11.31 -5.22
C TYR A 630 11.27 11.29 -6.71
N GLN A 631 10.10 10.84 -7.16
CA GLN A 631 9.82 10.73 -8.61
C GLN A 631 9.98 12.06 -9.35
N HIS A 632 9.79 13.20 -8.66
CA HIS A 632 9.97 14.52 -9.25
C HIS A 632 11.43 14.84 -9.64
N PHE A 633 12.41 14.08 -9.13
CA PHE A 633 13.81 14.19 -9.53
C PHE A 633 14.14 13.43 -10.81
N SER A 634 13.24 12.61 -11.37
CA SER A 634 13.52 11.79 -12.57
C SER A 634 13.94 12.62 -13.79
N LYS A 635 13.53 13.90 -13.84
CA LYS A 635 13.84 14.82 -14.94
C LYS A 635 15.28 15.32 -14.95
N CYS A 636 15.96 15.22 -13.81
CA CYS A 636 17.29 15.78 -13.59
C CYS A 636 18.23 14.78 -12.92
N CYS A 637 17.77 13.57 -12.64
CA CYS A 637 18.61 12.51 -12.12
C CYS A 637 19.68 12.15 -13.16
N ASP A 638 20.92 12.06 -12.70
CA ASP A 638 21.99 11.52 -13.53
C ASP A 638 21.69 10.06 -13.86
N HIS A 639 21.88 9.67 -15.13
CA HIS A 639 21.47 8.34 -15.62
C HIS A 639 22.11 7.19 -14.83
N ALA A 640 23.33 7.38 -14.33
CA ALA A 640 24.06 6.39 -13.55
C ALA A 640 23.68 6.36 -12.06
N VAL A 641 22.97 7.37 -11.54
CA VAL A 641 22.66 7.52 -10.12
C VAL A 641 21.25 6.99 -9.83
N ASP A 642 21.11 6.22 -8.76
CA ASP A 642 19.78 5.83 -8.27
C ASP A 642 18.96 7.09 -7.93
N ILE A 643 17.76 7.19 -8.53
CA ILE A 643 16.83 8.31 -8.30
C ILE A 643 16.49 8.51 -6.81
N GLN A 644 16.55 7.46 -5.99
CA GLN A 644 16.36 7.57 -4.54
C GLN A 644 17.50 8.32 -3.86
N LEU A 645 18.72 8.32 -4.42
CA LEU A 645 19.84 9.11 -3.90
C LEU A 645 19.77 10.56 -4.39
N CYS A 646 19.33 10.79 -5.62
CA CYS A 646 19.47 12.09 -6.27
C CYS A 646 18.67 13.23 -5.63
N VAL A 647 19.34 14.35 -5.32
CA VAL A 647 18.72 15.66 -5.05
C VAL A 647 19.24 16.63 -6.10
N CYS A 648 18.36 17.16 -6.94
CA CYS A 648 18.82 17.92 -8.11
C CYS A 648 19.28 19.35 -7.82
N ARG A 649 20.27 19.80 -8.60
CA ARG A 649 20.74 21.19 -8.67
C ARG A 649 19.66 22.15 -9.12
N LYS A 650 19.64 23.34 -8.53
CA LYS A 650 18.73 24.43 -8.88
C LYS A 650 19.06 25.06 -10.25
N GLU A 651 20.33 25.08 -10.62
CA GLU A 651 20.82 25.77 -11.83
C GLU A 651 21.05 24.78 -12.98
N SER A 652 20.59 25.16 -14.16
CA SER A 652 20.64 24.42 -15.43
C SER A 652 22.03 23.95 -15.80
N LEU A 653 22.15 22.67 -16.23
CA LEU A 653 22.98 22.08 -17.32
C LEU A 653 24.34 22.74 -17.68
N GLY A 654 25.00 23.43 -16.75
CA GLY A 654 26.23 24.17 -16.97
C GLY A 654 27.48 23.40 -16.55
N ALA A 655 28.62 23.76 -17.15
CA ALA A 655 29.92 23.14 -16.89
C ALA A 655 30.25 23.07 -15.39
N GLN A 656 30.65 21.88 -14.96
CA GLN A 656 30.92 21.54 -13.57
C GLN A 656 32.20 22.21 -13.06
N ASN A 657 32.19 22.62 -11.80
CA ASN A 657 33.38 23.11 -11.10
C ASN A 657 33.44 22.48 -9.70
N PRO A 658 34.39 21.57 -9.42
CA PRO A 658 34.62 21.00 -8.08
C PRO A 658 34.75 22.04 -6.98
N GLY A 659 35.34 23.19 -7.29
CA GLY A 659 35.46 24.31 -6.35
C GLY A 659 34.10 24.86 -5.93
N ARG A 660 33.04 24.74 -6.75
CA ARG A 660 31.68 25.14 -6.41
C ARG A 660 31.03 24.19 -5.41
N ASP A 661 31.25 22.89 -5.57
CA ASP A 661 30.74 21.87 -4.64
C ASP A 661 31.42 21.97 -3.29
N VAL A 662 32.74 22.18 -3.28
CA VAL A 662 33.50 22.45 -2.07
C VAL A 662 33.06 23.78 -1.43
N SER A 663 32.93 24.85 -2.20
CA SER A 663 32.46 26.15 -1.67
C SER A 663 31.09 26.04 -1.00
N ARG A 664 30.19 25.22 -1.57
CA ARG A 664 28.89 24.93 -0.97
C ARG A 664 29.03 24.11 0.32
N GLN A 665 29.90 23.10 0.34
CA GLN A 665 30.12 22.27 1.53
C GLN A 665 30.72 23.06 2.69
N LEU A 666 31.55 24.07 2.39
CA LEU A 666 32.12 24.97 3.39
C LEU A 666 31.13 26.05 3.86
N SER A 667 30.18 26.45 3.01
CA SER A 667 29.21 27.50 3.35
C SER A 667 27.96 27.01 4.09
N ILE A 668 27.66 25.72 4.03
CA ILE A 668 26.51 25.12 4.70
C ILE A 668 27.00 24.24 5.86
N ALA A 669 26.53 24.55 7.07
CA ALA A 669 26.82 23.73 8.25
C ALA A 669 26.21 22.33 8.10
N SER A 670 27.02 21.28 8.28
CA SER A 670 26.54 19.90 8.29
C SER A 670 26.02 19.58 9.69
N PHE A 671 24.73 19.26 9.79
CA PHE A 671 24.05 18.97 11.06
C PHE A 671 24.25 20.08 12.12
N GLY A 672 24.35 21.34 11.67
CA GLY A 672 24.59 22.50 12.53
C GLY A 672 26.04 22.72 12.93
N VAL A 673 27.00 21.96 12.39
CA VAL A 673 28.44 22.12 12.64
C VAL A 673 29.16 22.64 11.41
N THR A 674 29.92 23.71 11.59
CA THR A 674 30.73 24.33 10.53
C THR A 674 31.86 23.41 10.10
N THR A 675 32.12 23.35 8.79
CA THR A 675 33.24 22.56 8.24
C THR A 675 34.50 23.41 8.23
N GLU A 676 35.53 22.96 8.95
CA GLU A 676 36.90 23.44 8.80
C GLU A 676 37.56 22.69 7.63
N SER A 677 38.47 23.35 6.90
CA SER A 677 39.16 22.68 5.80
C SER A 677 40.62 23.09 5.67
N ALA A 678 41.44 22.15 5.20
CA ALA A 678 42.86 22.33 4.94
C ALA A 678 43.26 21.53 3.70
N PHE A 679 44.15 22.08 2.88
CA PHE A 679 44.74 21.33 1.77
C PHE A 679 45.90 20.47 2.26
N LEU A 680 45.86 19.19 1.95
CA LEU A 680 46.93 18.23 2.22
C LEU A 680 47.96 18.16 1.09
N ASP A 681 47.53 18.39 -0.16
CA ASP A 681 48.43 18.50 -1.32
C ASP A 681 47.88 19.48 -2.37
N SER A 682 48.73 20.43 -2.79
CA SER A 682 48.65 21.18 -4.05
C SER A 682 47.26 21.70 -4.49
N LYS A 683 46.42 22.09 -3.52
CA LYS A 683 45.00 22.47 -3.74
C LYS A 683 44.10 21.37 -4.33
N CYS A 684 44.59 20.14 -4.41
CA CYS A 684 43.91 18.99 -4.97
C CYS A 684 43.34 18.07 -3.89
N LEU A 685 44.10 17.79 -2.83
CA LEU A 685 43.63 16.95 -1.73
C LEU A 685 43.12 17.81 -0.59
N LEU A 686 41.81 17.81 -0.35
CA LEU A 686 41.17 18.61 0.69
C LEU A 686 40.80 17.71 1.87
N LEU A 687 41.30 18.06 3.06
CA LEU A 687 40.83 17.54 4.33
C LEU A 687 39.74 18.46 4.87
N MET A 688 38.59 17.89 5.19
CA MET A 688 37.49 18.56 5.87
C MET A 688 37.32 17.97 7.26
N LYS A 689 37.20 18.84 8.26
CA LYS A 689 37.07 18.49 9.66
C LYS A 689 35.81 19.13 10.21
N ARG A 690 35.02 18.33 10.94
CA ARG A 690 33.87 18.80 11.72
C ARG A 690 34.02 18.25 13.13
N GLU A 691 33.91 19.10 14.14
CA GLU A 691 34.03 18.68 15.53
C GLU A 691 33.09 19.43 16.46
N LYS A 692 32.67 18.74 17.51
CA LYS A 692 31.96 19.32 18.65
C LYS A 692 32.65 18.82 19.90
N SER A 693 33.18 19.75 20.70
CA SER A 693 34.03 19.48 21.86
C SER A 693 33.51 18.33 22.71
N ASN A 694 34.34 17.30 22.90
CA ASN A 694 34.06 16.09 23.69
C ASN A 694 32.88 15.22 23.24
N VAL A 695 32.26 15.49 22.08
CA VAL A 695 31.13 14.69 21.55
C VAL A 695 31.57 13.84 20.36
N PHE A 696 32.14 14.47 19.34
CA PHE A 696 32.59 13.78 18.15
C PHE A 696 33.63 14.60 17.39
N ARG A 697 34.38 13.89 16.55
CA ARG A 697 35.21 14.47 15.51
C ARG A 697 35.07 13.61 14.25
N THR A 698 34.81 14.25 13.12
CA THR A 698 34.72 13.58 11.82
C THR A 698 35.70 14.21 10.84
N TYR A 699 36.35 13.35 10.07
CA TYR A 699 37.28 13.74 9.02
C TYR A 699 36.76 13.20 7.69
N GLU A 700 36.90 14.01 6.65
CA GLU A 700 36.52 13.65 5.29
C GLU A 700 37.64 14.12 4.36
N ILE A 701 38.07 13.26 3.45
CA ILE A 701 39.07 13.60 2.45
C ILE A 701 38.42 13.57 1.07
N THR A 702 38.63 14.63 0.29
CA THR A 702 38.14 14.75 -1.09
C THR A 702 39.30 15.07 -2.02
N ASN A 703 39.39 14.34 -3.14
CA ASN A 703 40.25 14.70 -4.25
C ASN A 703 39.49 15.60 -5.23
N MET A 704 39.95 16.84 -5.39
CA MET A 704 39.36 17.86 -6.26
C MET A 704 39.95 17.84 -7.68
N CYS A 705 40.99 17.05 -7.93
CA CYS A 705 41.72 17.02 -9.19
C CYS A 705 41.58 15.68 -9.91
N TYR A 706 41.53 15.74 -11.24
CA TYR A 706 41.28 14.57 -12.11
C TYR A 706 42.56 13.95 -12.68
N ASP A 707 43.69 14.63 -12.53
CA ASP A 707 45.00 14.28 -13.10
C ASP A 707 45.84 13.36 -12.20
N ARG A 708 45.34 13.04 -11.00
CA ARG A 708 46.09 12.32 -9.96
C ARG A 708 45.18 11.47 -9.07
N ILE A 709 45.74 10.40 -8.53
CA ILE A 709 45.11 9.48 -7.58
C ILE A 709 45.90 9.52 -6.28
N TYR A 710 45.19 9.55 -5.14
CA TYR A 710 45.81 9.52 -3.82
C TYR A 710 45.51 8.21 -3.11
N HIS A 711 46.52 7.66 -2.46
CA HIS A 711 46.37 6.61 -1.48
C HIS A 711 46.54 7.23 -0.09
N THR A 712 45.49 7.19 0.72
CA THR A 712 45.48 7.77 2.06
C THR A 712 45.42 6.68 3.12
N ASN A 713 46.26 6.81 4.15
CA ASN A 713 46.21 5.97 5.34
C ASN A 713 45.86 6.85 6.54
N PHE A 714 44.91 6.39 7.36
CA PHE A 714 44.54 7.05 8.60
C PHE A 714 45.12 6.26 9.78
N THR A 715 46.08 6.86 10.47
CA THR A 715 46.63 6.36 11.74
C THR A 715 46.10 7.22 12.88
N ILE A 716 45.54 6.58 13.91
CA ILE A 716 45.06 7.24 15.13
C ILE A 716 46.02 6.85 16.25
N ASP A 717 46.88 7.78 16.65
CA ASP A 717 47.79 7.65 17.79
C ASP A 717 47.15 8.38 19.00
N ASP A 718 46.49 7.64 19.91
CA ASP A 718 46.59 7.80 21.38
C ASP A 718 45.50 7.09 22.21
N LYS A 719 45.86 6.83 23.48
CA LYS A 719 45.20 6.11 24.59
C LYS A 719 43.81 6.61 25.05
N LEU A 720 42.89 6.91 24.13
CA LEU A 720 41.49 7.20 24.43
C LEU A 720 40.64 5.99 24.03
N ASN A 721 39.73 5.57 24.92
CA ASN A 721 38.67 4.60 24.61
C ASN A 721 37.74 5.20 23.53
N ILE A 722 38.16 5.21 22.27
CA ILE A 722 37.39 5.75 21.15
C ILE A 722 37.34 4.72 20.03
N ARG A 723 36.10 4.57 19.56
CA ARG A 723 35.64 3.71 18.48
C ARG A 723 36.05 4.33 17.15
N SER A 724 37.01 3.74 16.46
CA SER A 724 37.38 4.11 15.09
C SER A 724 37.08 2.96 14.12
N THR A 725 36.71 3.31 12.89
CA THR A 725 36.70 2.39 11.74
C THR A 725 37.22 3.19 10.54
N VAL A 726 38.22 2.64 9.86
CA VAL A 726 38.81 3.17 8.61
C VAL A 726 37.90 2.87 7.44
#